data_AF-A0A8C3NLS6-F1
#
_entry.id   AF-A0A8C3NLS6-F1
#
_cell.length_a   1.000
_cell.length_b   1.000
_cell.length_c   1.000
_cell.angle_alpha   90.00
_cell.angle_beta   90.00
_cell.angle_gamma   90.00
#
_symmetry.space_group_name_H-M   'P 1'
#
loop_
_entity.id
_entity.type
_entity.pdbx_description
1 polymer ?
#
loop_
_entity_poly.entity_id
_entity_poly.type
_entity_poly.pdbx_seq_one_letter_code
_entity_poly.pdbx_strand_id
1 'polypeptide(L)'
;MFVLTKHYLFLQEKKEFEQKFSKEQAALREQLQVHIQTIGILVSEKSELQTALGHTQQAARQKSGEAESLAARLHSSRQRVSELERTLSSISMQQKQSEKHNKELVKERDNLKLELYKRSKSSEEIKQQNSELSEKVHSLVSQNSAMKLDVEDLQKKLEMAELMIQQFSSQGGSLDANQQLQMALEDKASMETQVAQLSESLQQLQAERDQYVEKLREEGSIWQQRVQQLSEQVHTMAEEKEKHMAKIQELEDNVTELLSTSGPTAAELSLQEEIQRLQQEKEELQGQYQAQVRDNEQLSHLNREQEERLLELERSVQRYSEEAVDRQQILEDMQSDKATISRALSQNRDLKEQLAELQNGFVKLTNENMEVTSALQSEQHVKKELAKKLGQLQENLAELKETLELKTQEARGLQEQRDQCYSHLQQYTLAFQQLAAEKEELHKQFLLQTQLMDRLQHEEVQGKVTVEMHLKELQQTKVLFVTSAMSQVEQEREDLRKQLAAQKQQCRTLLQQITALRQEQQHHITLDGGKAPVSLGTLRFTELMHEKADLKERLEELEHRCIQLSGETDTIGEYIALYQSQRAILKQRHQEKEEYISRLAQDKEEMKMKLLELQDLVMRLVRERNEWYSKYVTAAQNPELLAKQEAAVHQSEDPTAKQIMQLLREIQNPQERLGSLLENPCIPFFYRADENDEVKIMVV
;
A
#
# COMPACT_ATOMS: atom_id res chain seq x y z
N MET A 1 -27.93 -165.81 -15.40
CA MET A 1 -27.10 -165.16 -16.43
C MET A 1 -27.91 -164.14 -17.24
N PHE A 2 -28.46 -164.47 -18.41
CA PHE A 2 -28.93 -163.50 -19.42
C PHE A 2 -29.79 -162.32 -18.89
N VAL A 3 -30.76 -162.59 -18.02
CA VAL A 3 -31.62 -161.55 -17.40
C VAL A 3 -30.82 -160.57 -16.52
N LEU A 4 -29.87 -161.08 -15.72
CA LEU A 4 -29.03 -160.24 -14.85
C LEU A 4 -28.08 -159.36 -15.66
N THR A 5 -27.48 -159.89 -16.73
CA THR A 5 -26.61 -159.11 -17.62
C THR A 5 -27.40 -158.00 -18.34
N LYS A 6 -28.62 -158.31 -18.83
CA LYS A 6 -29.50 -157.31 -19.45
C LYS A 6 -29.99 -156.26 -18.44
N HIS A 7 -30.25 -156.65 -17.19
CA HIS A 7 -30.63 -155.71 -16.13
C HIS A 7 -29.45 -154.82 -15.69
N TYR A 8 -28.23 -155.37 -15.61
CA TYR A 8 -27.02 -154.59 -15.32
C TYR A 8 -26.72 -153.57 -16.43
N LEU A 9 -26.81 -153.98 -17.71
CA LEU A 9 -26.68 -153.08 -18.85
C LEU A 9 -27.74 -151.95 -18.79
N PHE A 10 -29.01 -152.29 -18.57
CA PHE A 10 -30.08 -151.30 -18.42
C PHE A 10 -29.85 -150.33 -17.24
N LEU A 11 -29.32 -150.82 -16.10
CA LEU A 11 -28.94 -149.96 -14.98
C LEU A 11 -27.74 -149.05 -15.31
N GLN A 12 -26.78 -149.53 -16.10
CA GLN A 12 -25.64 -148.73 -16.55
C GLN A 12 -26.09 -147.68 -17.59
N GLU A 13 -26.86 -148.06 -18.61
CA GLU A 13 -27.45 -147.15 -19.60
C GLU A 13 -28.30 -146.06 -18.91
N LYS A 14 -29.13 -146.45 -17.94
CA LYS A 14 -29.90 -145.50 -17.12
C LYS A 14 -28.98 -144.55 -16.35
N LYS A 15 -27.93 -145.05 -15.70
CA LYS A 15 -26.98 -144.22 -14.92
C LYS A 15 -26.18 -143.27 -15.81
N GLU A 16 -25.79 -143.71 -17.02
CA GLU A 16 -25.13 -142.87 -18.02
C GLU A 16 -26.08 -141.81 -18.59
N PHE A 17 -27.37 -142.14 -18.78
CA PHE A 17 -28.41 -141.17 -19.15
C PHE A 17 -28.65 -140.14 -18.05
N GLU A 18 -28.80 -140.57 -16.79
CA GLU A 18 -28.92 -139.69 -15.62
C GLU A 18 -27.69 -138.78 -15.47
N GLN A 19 -26.48 -139.28 -15.74
CA GLN A 19 -25.26 -138.48 -15.71
C GLN A 19 -25.16 -137.49 -16.88
N LYS A 20 -25.62 -137.85 -18.09
CA LYS A 20 -25.71 -136.92 -19.24
C LYS A 20 -26.71 -135.81 -18.95
N PHE A 21 -27.94 -136.18 -18.55
CA PHE A 21 -28.99 -135.24 -18.15
C PHE A 21 -28.55 -134.31 -17.01
N SER A 22 -27.82 -134.83 -16.00
CA SER A 22 -27.27 -134.01 -14.92
C SER A 22 -26.20 -133.03 -15.39
N LYS A 23 -25.40 -133.37 -16.40
CA LYS A 23 -24.40 -132.47 -17.00
C LYS A 23 -25.05 -131.40 -17.88
N GLU A 24 -26.03 -131.79 -18.69
CA GLU A 24 -26.84 -130.87 -19.50
C GLU A 24 -27.60 -129.88 -18.61
N GLN A 25 -28.23 -130.36 -17.52
CA GLN A 25 -28.88 -129.51 -16.53
C GLN A 25 -27.90 -128.57 -15.80
N ALA A 26 -26.65 -129.00 -15.56
CA ALA A 26 -25.62 -128.14 -14.99
C ALA A 26 -25.18 -127.04 -15.97
N ALA A 27 -24.90 -127.40 -17.23
CA ALA A 27 -24.54 -126.44 -18.27
C ALA A 27 -25.65 -125.40 -18.55
N LEU A 28 -26.92 -125.84 -18.55
CA LEU A 28 -28.07 -124.93 -18.67
C LEU A 28 -28.21 -124.00 -17.46
N ARG A 29 -27.89 -124.44 -16.24
CA ARG A 29 -27.83 -123.57 -15.06
C ARG A 29 -26.70 -122.55 -15.16
N GLU A 30 -25.53 -122.97 -15.63
CA GLU A 30 -24.37 -122.08 -15.83
C GLU A 30 -24.66 -121.01 -16.90
N GLN A 31 -25.22 -121.40 -18.04
CA GLN A 31 -25.69 -120.46 -19.08
C GLN A 31 -26.74 -119.48 -18.54
N LEU A 32 -27.73 -119.98 -17.78
CA LEU A 32 -28.73 -119.12 -17.14
C LEU A 32 -28.11 -118.15 -16.13
N GLN A 33 -27.13 -118.59 -15.34
CA GLN A 33 -26.41 -117.75 -14.38
C GLN A 33 -25.58 -116.67 -15.07
N VAL A 34 -24.88 -117.00 -16.17
CA VAL A 34 -24.18 -116.03 -17.01
C VAL A 34 -25.17 -115.02 -17.60
N HIS A 35 -26.31 -115.46 -18.15
CA HIS A 35 -27.33 -114.55 -18.67
C HIS A 35 -27.91 -113.62 -17.59
N ILE A 36 -28.14 -114.12 -16.37
CA ILE A 36 -28.57 -113.29 -15.24
C ILE A 36 -27.51 -112.22 -14.90
N GLN A 37 -26.22 -112.59 -14.91
CA GLN A 37 -25.12 -111.64 -14.71
C GLN A 37 -25.03 -110.60 -15.83
N THR A 38 -25.14 -111.00 -17.10
CA THR A 38 -25.16 -110.07 -18.25
C THR A 38 -26.35 -109.11 -18.19
N ILE A 39 -27.55 -109.61 -17.85
CA ILE A 39 -28.75 -108.77 -17.67
C ILE A 39 -28.54 -107.79 -16.50
N GLY A 40 -27.94 -108.25 -15.40
CA GLY A 40 -27.60 -107.40 -14.25
C GLY A 40 -26.70 -106.22 -14.64
N ILE A 41 -25.60 -106.51 -15.35
CA ILE A 41 -24.65 -105.49 -15.85
C ILE A 41 -25.35 -104.51 -16.80
N LEU A 42 -26.11 -105.01 -17.78
CA LEU A 42 -26.85 -104.15 -18.72
C LEU A 42 -27.91 -103.28 -18.03
N VAL A 43 -28.49 -103.74 -16.91
CA VAL A 43 -29.43 -102.95 -16.10
C VAL A 43 -28.71 -101.88 -15.28
N SER A 44 -27.55 -102.17 -14.67
CA SER A 44 -26.76 -101.14 -13.98
C SER A 44 -26.20 -100.10 -14.95
N GLU A 45 -25.59 -100.52 -16.07
CA GLU A 45 -25.09 -99.61 -17.12
C GLU A 45 -26.21 -98.72 -17.66
N LYS A 46 -27.40 -99.29 -17.92
CA LYS A 46 -28.56 -98.52 -18.35
C LYS A 46 -29.00 -97.50 -17.28
N SER A 47 -28.99 -97.88 -16.00
CA SER A 47 -29.35 -96.97 -14.91
C SER A 47 -28.34 -95.83 -14.78
N GLU A 48 -27.04 -96.13 -14.84
CA GLU A 48 -25.96 -95.13 -14.80
C GLU A 48 -26.03 -94.17 -15.99
N LEU A 49 -26.23 -94.70 -17.21
CA LEU A 49 -26.40 -93.88 -18.42
C LEU A 49 -27.68 -93.02 -18.36
N GLN A 50 -28.78 -93.53 -17.80
CA GLN A 50 -30.00 -92.74 -17.57
C GLN A 50 -29.78 -91.61 -16.55
N THR A 51 -29.04 -91.86 -15.47
CA THR A 51 -28.67 -90.83 -14.48
C THR A 51 -27.73 -89.79 -15.08
N ALA A 52 -26.70 -90.20 -15.81
CA ALA A 52 -25.77 -89.29 -16.51
C ALA A 52 -26.48 -88.44 -17.58
N LEU A 53 -27.43 -89.03 -18.32
CA LEU A 53 -28.28 -88.30 -19.27
C LEU A 53 -29.17 -87.27 -18.56
N GLY A 54 -29.74 -87.62 -17.39
CA GLY A 54 -30.51 -86.68 -16.57
C GLY A 54 -29.67 -85.49 -16.10
N HIS A 55 -28.48 -85.75 -15.54
CA HIS A 55 -27.56 -84.70 -15.08
C HIS A 55 -27.09 -83.79 -16.23
N THR A 56 -26.73 -84.36 -17.39
CA THR A 56 -26.28 -83.57 -18.55
C THR A 56 -27.41 -82.75 -19.17
N GLN A 57 -28.65 -83.27 -19.23
CA GLN A 57 -29.81 -82.48 -19.64
C GLN A 57 -30.13 -81.35 -18.66
N GLN A 58 -30.01 -81.58 -17.35
CA GLN A 58 -30.21 -80.54 -16.34
C GLN A 58 -29.16 -79.43 -16.46
N ALA A 59 -27.88 -79.78 -16.60
CA ALA A 59 -26.80 -78.82 -16.82
C ALA A 59 -27.00 -78.02 -18.13
N ALA A 60 -27.41 -78.66 -19.22
CA ALA A 60 -27.71 -77.99 -20.47
C ALA A 60 -28.86 -76.97 -20.33
N ARG A 61 -29.94 -77.33 -19.61
CA ARG A 61 -31.05 -76.40 -19.32
C ARG A 61 -30.60 -75.20 -18.48
N GLN A 62 -29.76 -75.42 -17.47
CA GLN A 62 -29.17 -74.34 -16.66
C GLN A 62 -28.32 -73.39 -17.53
N LYS A 63 -27.49 -73.93 -18.44
CA LYS A 63 -26.69 -73.11 -19.35
C LYS A 63 -27.50 -72.37 -20.42
N SER A 64 -28.67 -72.89 -20.83
CA SER A 64 -29.62 -72.12 -21.65
C SER A 64 -30.13 -70.88 -20.90
N GLY A 65 -30.64 -71.07 -19.68
CA GLY A 65 -31.14 -69.96 -18.84
C GLY A 65 -30.07 -68.92 -18.48
N GLU A 66 -28.83 -69.35 -18.24
CA GLU A 66 -27.68 -68.43 -18.08
C GLU A 66 -27.44 -67.62 -19.37
N ALA A 67 -27.42 -68.27 -20.54
CA ALA A 67 -27.20 -67.59 -21.82
C ALA A 67 -28.34 -66.62 -22.18
N GLU A 68 -29.59 -66.99 -21.91
CA GLU A 68 -30.78 -66.15 -22.09
C GLU A 68 -30.74 -64.92 -21.18
N SER A 69 -30.37 -65.09 -19.90
CA SER A 69 -30.16 -63.99 -18.95
C SER A 69 -29.05 -63.03 -19.39
N LEU A 70 -27.92 -63.57 -19.88
CA LEU A 70 -26.82 -62.77 -20.41
C LEU A 70 -27.21 -62.04 -21.69
N ALA A 71 -28.00 -62.66 -22.57
CA ALA A 71 -28.52 -62.03 -23.79
C ALA A 71 -29.48 -60.86 -23.47
N ALA A 72 -30.38 -61.03 -22.49
CA ALA A 72 -31.27 -59.98 -22.03
C ALA A 72 -30.51 -58.79 -21.42
N ARG A 73 -29.50 -59.07 -20.56
CA ARG A 73 -28.61 -58.04 -20.00
C ARG A 73 -27.82 -57.30 -21.09
N LEU A 74 -27.31 -58.01 -22.09
CA LEU A 74 -26.61 -57.41 -23.24
C LEU A 74 -27.55 -56.54 -24.09
N HIS A 75 -28.80 -56.95 -24.28
CA HIS A 75 -29.80 -56.16 -25.00
C HIS A 75 -30.10 -54.84 -24.27
N SER A 76 -30.42 -54.90 -22.97
CA SER A 76 -30.63 -53.71 -22.13
C SER A 76 -29.41 -52.78 -22.11
N SER A 77 -28.20 -53.34 -22.02
CA SER A 77 -26.97 -52.55 -22.09
C SER A 77 -26.79 -51.83 -23.44
N ARG A 78 -27.21 -52.45 -24.56
CA ARG A 78 -27.16 -51.82 -25.90
C ARG A 78 -28.21 -50.72 -26.07
N GLN A 79 -29.42 -50.91 -25.52
CA GLN A 79 -30.45 -49.89 -25.47
C GLN A 79 -29.94 -48.65 -24.71
N ARG A 80 -29.40 -48.85 -23.50
CA ARG A 80 -28.83 -47.77 -22.67
C ARG A 80 -27.67 -47.03 -23.34
N VAL A 81 -26.79 -47.73 -24.07
CA VAL A 81 -25.73 -47.07 -24.86
C VAL A 81 -26.35 -46.19 -25.95
N SER A 82 -27.35 -46.70 -26.68
CA SER A 82 -28.02 -45.93 -27.74
C SER A 82 -28.81 -44.73 -27.18
N GLU A 83 -29.38 -44.83 -25.99
CA GLU A 83 -29.98 -43.71 -25.26
C GLU A 83 -28.93 -42.65 -24.91
N LEU A 84 -27.79 -43.06 -24.35
CA LEU A 84 -26.68 -42.16 -24.01
C LEU A 84 -26.10 -41.45 -25.25
N GLU A 85 -25.96 -42.15 -26.38
CA GLU A 85 -25.54 -41.57 -27.67
C GLU A 85 -26.51 -40.47 -28.15
N ARG A 86 -27.83 -40.67 -27.99
CA ARG A 86 -28.84 -39.63 -28.29
C ARG A 86 -28.74 -38.45 -27.33
N THR A 87 -28.59 -38.67 -26.02
CA THR A 87 -28.45 -37.57 -25.06
C THR A 87 -27.17 -36.77 -25.29
N LEU A 88 -26.04 -37.43 -25.57
CA LEU A 88 -24.78 -36.77 -25.90
C LEU A 88 -24.88 -35.95 -27.18
N SER A 89 -25.58 -36.46 -28.20
CA SER A 89 -25.85 -35.73 -29.45
C SER A 89 -26.71 -34.48 -29.21
N SER A 90 -27.75 -34.59 -28.38
CA SER A 90 -28.62 -33.49 -27.98
C SER A 90 -27.86 -32.42 -27.18
N ILE A 91 -27.09 -32.82 -26.16
CA ILE A 91 -26.25 -31.93 -25.35
C ILE A 91 -25.19 -31.23 -26.23
N SER A 92 -24.56 -31.93 -27.18
CA SER A 92 -23.60 -31.31 -28.12
C SER A 92 -24.27 -30.28 -29.04
N MET A 93 -25.52 -30.50 -29.45
CA MET A 93 -26.30 -29.52 -30.23
C MET A 93 -26.67 -28.30 -29.37
N GLN A 94 -27.13 -28.52 -28.14
CA GLN A 94 -27.45 -27.46 -27.19
C GLN A 94 -26.22 -26.60 -26.84
N GLN A 95 -25.07 -27.23 -26.56
CA GLN A 95 -23.79 -26.53 -26.35
C GLN A 95 -23.45 -25.62 -27.53
N LYS A 96 -23.53 -26.12 -28.77
CA LYS A 96 -23.26 -25.33 -29.99
C LYS A 96 -24.24 -24.16 -30.17
N GLN A 97 -25.46 -24.26 -29.65
CA GLN A 97 -26.43 -23.16 -29.64
C GLN A 97 -26.09 -22.12 -28.56
N SER A 98 -25.77 -22.56 -27.33
CA SER A 98 -25.30 -21.66 -26.25
C SER A 98 -24.00 -20.94 -26.63
N GLU A 99 -23.08 -21.60 -27.32
CA GLU A 99 -21.85 -20.98 -27.84
C GLU A 99 -22.11 -19.91 -28.91
N LYS A 100 -23.16 -20.06 -29.74
CA LYS A 100 -23.58 -19.01 -30.70
C LYS A 100 -24.16 -17.82 -29.95
N HIS A 101 -25.09 -18.06 -29.03
CA HIS A 101 -25.72 -17.01 -28.24
C HIS A 101 -24.71 -16.21 -27.40
N ASN A 102 -23.72 -16.88 -26.80
CA ASN A 102 -22.63 -16.21 -26.10
C ASN A 102 -21.79 -15.32 -27.05
N LYS A 103 -21.51 -15.78 -28.29
CA LYS A 103 -20.85 -14.98 -29.33
C LYS A 103 -21.71 -13.81 -29.85
N GLU A 104 -23.02 -13.84 -29.65
CA GLU A 104 -23.95 -12.73 -29.95
C GLU A 104 -23.94 -11.71 -28.79
N LEU A 105 -24.15 -12.16 -27.54
CA LEU A 105 -24.05 -11.33 -26.33
C LEU A 105 -22.70 -10.61 -26.20
N VAL A 106 -21.59 -11.25 -26.59
CA VAL A 106 -20.26 -10.62 -26.62
C VAL A 106 -20.19 -9.47 -27.62
N LYS A 107 -20.81 -9.59 -28.80
CA LYS A 107 -20.89 -8.50 -29.79
C LYS A 107 -21.78 -7.36 -29.29
N GLU A 108 -22.94 -7.67 -28.73
CA GLU A 108 -23.85 -6.68 -28.16
C GLU A 108 -23.19 -5.88 -27.04
N ARG A 109 -22.50 -6.56 -26.12
CA ARG A 109 -21.67 -5.95 -25.07
C ARG A 109 -20.63 -4.99 -25.64
N ASP A 110 -19.93 -5.38 -26.71
CA ASP A 110 -18.85 -4.56 -27.26
C ASP A 110 -19.37 -3.43 -28.16
N ASN A 111 -20.54 -3.59 -28.79
CA ASN A 111 -21.29 -2.48 -29.41
C ASN A 111 -21.73 -1.46 -28.36
N LEU A 112 -22.33 -1.91 -27.25
CA LEU A 112 -22.76 -1.04 -26.15
C LEU A 112 -21.59 -0.29 -25.51
N LYS A 113 -20.40 -0.92 -25.37
CA LYS A 113 -19.17 -0.21 -24.97
C LYS A 113 -18.78 0.89 -25.96
N LEU A 114 -18.87 0.63 -27.26
CA LEU A 114 -18.56 1.61 -28.30
C LEU A 114 -19.53 2.81 -28.25
N GLU A 115 -20.82 2.56 -27.98
CA GLU A 115 -21.84 3.60 -27.80
C GLU A 115 -21.63 4.40 -26.51
N LEU A 116 -21.31 3.74 -25.39
CA LEU A 116 -20.94 4.40 -24.13
C LEU A 116 -19.70 5.28 -24.31
N TYR A 117 -18.67 4.81 -25.04
CA TYR A 117 -17.48 5.61 -25.34
C TYR A 117 -17.82 6.85 -26.18
N LYS A 118 -18.61 6.70 -27.26
CA LYS A 118 -19.11 7.83 -28.07
C LYS A 118 -19.88 8.83 -27.21
N ARG A 119 -20.73 8.35 -26.30
CA ARG A 119 -21.57 9.17 -25.41
C ARG A 119 -20.78 9.84 -24.28
N SER A 120 -19.67 9.24 -23.83
CA SER A 120 -18.71 9.91 -22.93
C SER A 120 -18.06 11.08 -23.66
N LYS A 121 -17.50 10.83 -24.85
CA LYS A 121 -16.84 11.88 -25.65
C LYS A 121 -17.77 13.05 -25.98
N SER A 122 -19.02 12.80 -26.38
CA SER A 122 -19.98 13.89 -26.59
C SER A 122 -20.41 14.58 -25.30
N SER A 123 -20.44 13.88 -24.15
CA SER A 123 -20.64 14.53 -22.85
C SER A 123 -19.43 15.38 -22.42
N GLU A 124 -18.21 15.03 -22.82
CA GLU A 124 -17.00 15.81 -22.57
C GLU A 124 -16.98 17.06 -23.46
N GLU A 125 -17.32 16.93 -24.74
CA GLU A 125 -17.50 18.05 -25.68
C GLU A 125 -18.57 19.05 -25.20
N ILE A 126 -19.73 18.56 -24.74
CA ILE A 126 -20.79 19.42 -24.17
C ILE A 126 -20.35 20.07 -22.85
N LYS A 127 -19.58 19.38 -22.00
CA LYS A 127 -19.01 19.99 -20.78
C LYS A 127 -18.04 21.12 -21.12
N GLN A 128 -17.19 20.95 -22.13
CA GLN A 128 -16.27 22.00 -22.59
C GLN A 128 -17.05 23.22 -23.11
N GLN A 129 -18.06 23.00 -23.96
CA GLN A 129 -18.94 24.08 -24.45
C GLN A 129 -19.64 24.82 -23.29
N ASN A 130 -20.11 24.10 -22.27
CA ASN A 130 -20.71 24.72 -21.09
C ASN A 130 -19.71 25.55 -20.28
N SER A 131 -18.43 25.14 -20.15
CA SER A 131 -17.40 25.97 -19.52
C SER A 131 -17.07 27.23 -20.34
N GLU A 132 -16.92 27.11 -21.66
CA GLU A 132 -16.66 28.24 -22.57
C GLU A 132 -17.81 29.26 -22.54
N LEU A 133 -19.06 28.80 -22.51
CA LEU A 133 -20.24 29.66 -22.35
C LEU A 133 -20.30 30.30 -20.96
N SER A 134 -19.93 29.58 -19.90
CA SER A 134 -19.91 30.10 -18.52
C SER A 134 -18.85 31.19 -18.34
N GLU A 135 -17.66 31.00 -18.89
CA GLU A 135 -16.60 32.01 -18.90
C GLU A 135 -17.02 33.25 -19.71
N LYS A 136 -17.65 33.05 -20.86
CA LYS A 136 -18.18 34.16 -21.68
C LYS A 136 -19.27 34.95 -20.95
N VAL A 137 -20.17 34.28 -20.21
CA VAL A 137 -21.16 34.95 -19.36
C VAL A 137 -20.46 35.72 -18.22
N HIS A 138 -19.48 35.13 -17.55
CA HIS A 138 -18.74 35.80 -16.47
C HIS A 138 -18.00 37.05 -16.98
N SER A 139 -17.36 36.97 -18.16
CA SER A 139 -16.73 38.11 -18.82
C SER A 139 -17.74 39.22 -19.16
N LEU A 140 -18.92 38.87 -19.68
CA LEU A 140 -19.99 39.85 -19.97
C LEU A 140 -20.55 40.49 -18.70
N VAL A 141 -20.69 39.74 -17.61
CA VAL A 141 -21.08 40.28 -16.29
C VAL A 141 -20.02 41.25 -15.76
N SER A 142 -18.73 40.91 -15.87
CA SER A 142 -17.63 41.81 -15.47
C SER A 142 -17.59 43.10 -16.31
N GLN A 143 -17.81 43.01 -17.63
CA GLN A 143 -17.93 44.17 -18.51
C GLN A 143 -19.14 45.04 -18.14
N ASN A 144 -20.28 44.42 -17.85
CA ASN A 144 -21.49 45.12 -17.40
C ASN A 144 -21.29 45.82 -16.05
N SER A 145 -20.51 45.24 -15.12
CA SER A 145 -20.15 45.93 -13.86
C SER A 145 -19.18 47.10 -14.07
N ALA A 146 -18.22 46.98 -14.99
CA ALA A 146 -17.33 48.10 -15.33
C ALA A 146 -18.12 49.26 -15.97
N MET A 147 -18.96 48.97 -16.96
CA MET A 147 -19.83 49.97 -17.60
C MET A 147 -20.79 50.66 -16.61
N LYS A 148 -21.24 49.96 -15.55
CA LYS A 148 -22.03 50.58 -14.48
C LYS A 148 -21.21 51.59 -13.67
N LEU A 149 -19.97 51.24 -13.30
CA LEU A 149 -19.07 52.18 -12.61
C LEU A 149 -18.72 53.38 -13.50
N ASP A 150 -18.50 53.16 -14.81
CA ASP A 150 -18.27 54.25 -15.77
C ASP A 150 -19.51 55.16 -15.88
N VAL A 151 -20.72 54.60 -15.89
CA VAL A 151 -21.98 55.37 -15.89
C VAL A 151 -22.18 56.13 -14.58
N GLU A 152 -21.90 55.54 -13.42
CA GLU A 152 -21.94 56.25 -12.13
C GLU A 152 -20.92 57.41 -12.10
N ASP A 153 -19.72 57.22 -12.63
CA ASP A 153 -18.71 58.28 -12.71
C ASP A 153 -19.03 59.35 -13.75
N LEU A 154 -19.72 59.00 -14.84
CA LEU A 154 -20.28 59.96 -15.79
C LEU A 154 -21.47 60.72 -15.18
N GLN A 155 -22.29 60.09 -14.35
CA GLN A 155 -23.35 60.75 -13.58
C GLN A 155 -22.77 61.77 -12.59
N LYS A 156 -21.75 61.40 -11.79
CA LYS A 156 -21.04 62.33 -10.89
C LYS A 156 -20.43 63.52 -11.66
N LYS A 157 -19.89 63.27 -12.87
CA LYS A 157 -19.38 64.33 -13.77
C LYS A 157 -20.49 65.19 -14.35
N LEU A 158 -21.64 64.61 -14.68
CA LEU A 158 -22.83 65.33 -15.15
C LEU A 158 -23.41 66.21 -14.04
N GLU A 159 -23.61 65.70 -12.83
CA GLU A 159 -24.03 66.49 -11.67
C GLU A 159 -23.09 67.67 -11.41
N MET A 160 -21.77 67.44 -11.48
CA MET A 160 -20.76 68.50 -11.36
C MET A 160 -20.83 69.51 -12.51
N ALA A 161 -21.07 69.05 -13.74
CA ALA A 161 -21.25 69.90 -14.91
C ALA A 161 -22.58 70.67 -14.88
N GLU A 162 -23.66 70.10 -14.36
CA GLU A 162 -24.95 70.76 -14.13
C GLU A 162 -24.85 71.82 -13.03
N LEU A 163 -24.09 71.56 -11.96
CA LEU A 163 -23.76 72.57 -10.94
C LEU A 163 -22.93 73.72 -11.53
N MET A 164 -21.93 73.41 -12.38
CA MET A 164 -21.22 74.45 -13.14
C MET A 164 -22.15 75.17 -14.13
N ILE A 165 -23.06 74.47 -14.80
CA ILE A 165 -24.04 75.07 -15.73
C ILE A 165 -25.09 75.90 -14.98
N GLN A 166 -25.40 75.63 -13.71
CA GLN A 166 -26.17 76.57 -12.87
C GLN A 166 -25.35 77.84 -12.59
N GLN A 167 -24.07 77.71 -12.23
CA GLN A 167 -23.16 78.84 -12.03
C GLN A 167 -22.96 79.67 -13.31
N PHE A 168 -22.87 79.02 -14.48
CA PHE A 168 -22.82 79.66 -15.80
C PHE A 168 -24.21 80.05 -16.34
N SER A 169 -25.33 79.55 -15.80
CA SER A 169 -26.67 80.10 -16.12
C SER A 169 -26.88 81.45 -15.44
N SER A 170 -26.14 81.74 -14.37
CA SER A 170 -25.92 83.10 -13.87
C SER A 170 -24.84 83.91 -14.62
N GLN A 171 -24.12 83.32 -15.59
CA GLN A 171 -23.02 83.95 -16.37
C GLN A 171 -22.91 83.35 -17.80
N GLY A 172 -23.95 83.52 -18.63
CA GLY A 172 -24.19 82.62 -19.77
C GLY A 172 -23.42 82.84 -21.08
N GLY A 173 -23.24 81.76 -21.83
CA GLY A 173 -23.13 81.75 -23.30
C GLY A 173 -21.88 81.08 -23.91
N SER A 174 -22.05 79.91 -24.54
CA SER A 174 -21.13 79.37 -25.57
C SER A 174 -21.81 78.31 -26.44
N LEU A 175 -21.20 77.93 -27.57
CA LEU A 175 -21.80 77.14 -28.66
C LEU A 175 -21.83 75.60 -28.45
N ASP A 176 -21.22 75.08 -27.38
CA ASP A 176 -20.91 73.65 -27.21
C ASP A 176 -22.14 72.72 -27.20
N ALA A 177 -23.29 73.23 -26.74
CA ALA A 177 -24.54 72.47 -26.62
C ALA A 177 -25.01 71.81 -27.94
N ASN A 178 -24.69 72.41 -29.09
CA ASN A 178 -25.10 71.86 -30.39
C ASN A 178 -24.33 70.59 -30.78
N GLN A 179 -23.09 70.46 -30.32
CA GLN A 179 -22.25 69.29 -30.64
C GLN A 179 -22.56 68.12 -29.69
N GLN A 180 -22.84 68.43 -28.42
CA GLN A 180 -23.37 67.45 -27.45
C GLN A 180 -24.73 66.89 -27.87
N LEU A 181 -25.64 67.74 -28.38
CA LEU A 181 -26.95 67.33 -28.90
C LEU A 181 -26.84 66.33 -30.06
N GLN A 182 -25.84 66.46 -30.94
CA GLN A 182 -25.69 65.54 -32.06
C GLN A 182 -25.19 64.15 -31.60
N MET A 183 -24.23 64.07 -30.67
CA MET A 183 -23.82 62.77 -30.10
C MET A 183 -24.99 62.07 -29.41
N ALA A 184 -25.80 62.80 -28.64
CA ALA A 184 -26.99 62.25 -27.98
C ALA A 184 -28.05 61.71 -28.96
N LEU A 185 -28.11 62.21 -30.20
CA LEU A 185 -28.99 61.67 -31.25
C LEU A 185 -28.42 60.39 -31.88
N GLU A 186 -27.10 60.29 -32.03
CA GLU A 186 -26.41 59.10 -32.54
C GLU A 186 -26.45 57.96 -31.51
N ASP A 187 -26.19 58.26 -30.23
CA ASP A 187 -26.37 57.32 -29.11
C ASP A 187 -27.81 56.82 -29.02
N LYS A 188 -28.79 57.72 -29.13
CA LYS A 188 -30.22 57.36 -29.15
C LYS A 188 -30.53 56.38 -30.28
N ALA A 189 -30.05 56.62 -31.50
CA ALA A 189 -30.27 55.71 -32.63
C ALA A 189 -29.62 54.32 -32.41
N SER A 190 -28.47 54.27 -31.72
CA SER A 190 -27.83 53.00 -31.31
C SER A 190 -28.66 52.22 -30.29
N MET A 191 -29.37 52.92 -29.39
CA MET A 191 -30.25 52.30 -28.40
C MET A 191 -31.58 51.87 -29.02
N GLU A 192 -32.16 52.68 -29.92
CA GLU A 192 -33.39 52.30 -30.67
C GLU A 192 -33.16 51.04 -31.51
N THR A 193 -31.98 50.85 -32.09
CA THR A 193 -31.64 49.62 -32.84
C THR A 193 -31.38 48.40 -31.94
N GLN A 194 -30.77 48.57 -30.76
CA GLN A 194 -30.67 47.49 -29.76
C GLN A 194 -32.05 47.07 -29.21
N VAL A 195 -32.93 48.04 -28.93
CA VAL A 195 -34.31 47.77 -28.48
C VAL A 195 -35.11 47.04 -29.57
N ALA A 196 -34.92 47.38 -30.85
CA ALA A 196 -35.53 46.66 -31.96
C ALA A 196 -35.08 45.19 -32.03
N GLN A 197 -33.77 44.92 -31.91
CA GLN A 197 -33.22 43.55 -31.90
C GLN A 197 -33.74 42.72 -30.71
N LEU A 198 -33.80 43.30 -29.52
CA LEU A 198 -34.38 42.63 -28.34
C LEU A 198 -35.88 42.35 -28.52
N SER A 199 -36.64 43.29 -29.08
CA SER A 199 -38.06 43.12 -29.41
C SER A 199 -38.28 41.98 -30.41
N GLU A 200 -37.44 41.88 -31.46
CA GLU A 200 -37.50 40.79 -32.43
C GLU A 200 -37.22 39.44 -31.77
N SER A 201 -36.19 39.34 -30.92
CA SER A 201 -35.88 38.10 -30.18
C SER A 201 -37.01 37.65 -29.25
N LEU A 202 -37.70 38.60 -28.61
CA LEU A 202 -38.89 38.34 -27.78
C LEU A 202 -40.07 37.84 -28.62
N GLN A 203 -40.29 38.40 -29.82
CA GLN A 203 -41.33 37.94 -30.74
C GLN A 203 -41.05 36.52 -31.26
N GLN A 204 -39.78 36.18 -31.54
CA GLN A 204 -39.38 34.83 -31.94
C GLN A 204 -39.66 33.81 -30.83
N LEU A 205 -39.19 34.06 -29.60
CA LEU A 205 -39.45 33.19 -28.45
C LEU A 205 -40.96 33.08 -28.11
N GLN A 206 -41.72 34.16 -28.30
CA GLN A 206 -43.17 34.13 -28.15
C GLN A 206 -43.84 33.24 -29.21
N ALA A 207 -43.43 33.34 -30.48
CA ALA A 207 -43.95 32.51 -31.55
C ALA A 207 -43.61 31.01 -31.37
N GLU A 208 -42.42 30.69 -30.84
CA GLU A 208 -42.06 29.31 -30.48
C GLU A 208 -42.95 28.76 -29.36
N ARG A 209 -43.13 29.53 -28.27
CA ARG A 209 -44.05 29.18 -27.17
C ARG A 209 -45.45 28.89 -27.70
N ASP A 210 -45.98 29.76 -28.55
CA ASP A 210 -47.37 29.65 -29.03
C ASP A 210 -47.53 28.44 -29.98
N GLN A 211 -46.49 28.08 -30.74
CA GLN A 211 -46.46 26.80 -31.49
C GLN A 211 -46.43 25.57 -30.57
N TYR A 212 -45.74 25.60 -29.43
CA TYR A 212 -45.78 24.49 -28.47
C TYR A 212 -47.13 24.37 -27.78
N VAL A 213 -47.80 25.48 -27.48
CA VAL A 213 -49.15 25.50 -26.90
C VAL A 213 -50.18 24.90 -27.85
N GLU A 214 -50.17 25.26 -29.14
CA GLU A 214 -51.10 24.64 -30.11
C GLU A 214 -50.80 23.15 -30.34
N LYS A 215 -49.54 22.70 -30.37
CA LYS A 215 -49.22 21.25 -30.46
C LYS A 215 -49.82 20.45 -29.29
N LEU A 216 -49.66 20.94 -28.06
CA LEU A 216 -50.24 20.30 -26.86
C LEU A 216 -51.78 20.31 -26.90
N ARG A 217 -52.38 21.32 -27.52
CA ARG A 217 -53.83 21.45 -27.72
C ARG A 217 -54.35 20.49 -28.81
N GLU A 218 -53.61 20.31 -29.90
CA GLU A 218 -53.88 19.31 -30.95
C GLU A 218 -53.81 17.88 -30.37
N GLU A 219 -52.74 17.55 -29.65
CA GLU A 219 -52.60 16.26 -28.95
C GLU A 219 -53.75 16.04 -27.94
N GLY A 220 -54.07 17.05 -27.13
CA GLY A 220 -55.19 17.00 -26.18
C GLY A 220 -56.55 16.76 -26.87
N SER A 221 -56.78 17.39 -28.02
CA SER A 221 -57.98 17.20 -28.85
C SER A 221 -58.09 15.75 -29.38
N ILE A 222 -56.98 15.18 -29.86
CA ILE A 222 -56.91 13.79 -30.34
C ILE A 222 -57.23 12.81 -29.19
N TRP A 223 -56.67 13.02 -28.00
CA TRP A 223 -56.99 12.21 -26.82
C TRP A 223 -58.45 12.35 -26.40
N GLN A 224 -59.00 13.57 -26.40
CA GLN A 224 -60.40 13.83 -26.05
C GLN A 224 -61.37 13.14 -27.02
N GLN A 225 -61.13 13.23 -28.33
CA GLN A 225 -61.92 12.50 -29.34
C GLN A 225 -61.84 10.98 -29.13
N ARG A 226 -60.66 10.45 -28.78
CA ARG A 226 -60.49 9.01 -28.56
C ARG A 226 -61.24 8.51 -27.33
N VAL A 227 -61.32 9.31 -26.27
CA VAL A 227 -62.15 9.03 -25.09
C VAL A 227 -63.64 9.10 -25.44
N GLN A 228 -64.08 10.10 -26.22
CA GLN A 228 -65.48 10.22 -26.66
C GLN A 228 -65.93 8.98 -27.46
N GLN A 229 -65.16 8.56 -28.47
CA GLN A 229 -65.44 7.35 -29.27
C GLN A 229 -65.64 6.09 -28.40
N LEU A 230 -64.82 5.91 -27.36
CA LEU A 230 -64.94 4.77 -26.44
C LEU A 230 -66.17 4.89 -25.54
N SER A 231 -66.52 6.11 -25.10
CA SER A 231 -67.72 6.34 -24.29
C SER A 231 -69.03 6.10 -25.07
N GLU A 232 -69.07 6.49 -26.36
CA GLU A 232 -70.20 6.24 -27.26
C GLU A 232 -70.41 4.74 -27.49
N GLN A 233 -69.33 3.99 -27.73
CA GLN A 233 -69.38 2.52 -27.89
C GLN A 233 -69.89 1.81 -26.63
N VAL A 234 -69.51 2.28 -25.43
CA VAL A 234 -70.05 1.74 -24.17
C VAL A 234 -71.54 2.08 -24.01
N HIS A 235 -71.97 3.26 -24.46
CA HIS A 235 -73.37 3.69 -24.35
C HIS A 235 -74.30 2.91 -25.29
N THR A 236 -73.94 2.67 -26.55
CA THR A 236 -74.77 1.90 -27.49
C THR A 236 -74.97 0.46 -27.02
N MET A 237 -73.90 -0.19 -26.53
CA MET A 237 -73.96 -1.54 -25.94
C MET A 237 -74.88 -1.62 -24.71
N ALA A 238 -75.02 -0.52 -23.96
CA ALA A 238 -75.94 -0.46 -22.82
C ALA A 238 -77.41 -0.36 -23.27
N GLU A 239 -77.73 0.49 -24.26
CA GLU A 239 -79.09 0.59 -24.80
C GLU A 239 -79.57 -0.71 -25.44
N GLU A 240 -78.71 -1.41 -26.18
CA GLU A 240 -79.05 -2.69 -26.82
C GLU A 240 -79.44 -3.75 -25.78
N LYS A 241 -78.68 -3.84 -24.68
CA LYS A 241 -79.01 -4.72 -23.55
C LYS A 241 -80.37 -4.41 -22.94
N GLU A 242 -80.70 -3.12 -22.75
CA GLU A 242 -81.98 -2.70 -22.17
C GLU A 242 -83.18 -3.03 -23.08
N LYS A 243 -83.03 -2.78 -24.39
CA LYS A 243 -84.03 -3.16 -25.42
C LYS A 243 -84.29 -4.67 -25.44
N HIS A 244 -83.25 -5.50 -25.23
CA HIS A 244 -83.41 -6.95 -25.13
C HIS A 244 -84.17 -7.40 -23.88
N MET A 245 -83.95 -6.77 -22.72
CA MET A 245 -84.70 -7.15 -21.50
C MET A 245 -86.19 -6.81 -21.61
N ALA A 246 -86.54 -5.63 -22.13
CA ALA A 246 -87.93 -5.21 -22.31
C ALA A 246 -88.72 -6.19 -23.20
N LYS A 247 -88.08 -6.77 -24.21
CA LYS A 247 -88.71 -7.73 -25.14
C LYS A 247 -88.97 -9.11 -24.53
N ILE A 248 -88.28 -9.48 -23.45
CA ILE A 248 -88.54 -10.72 -22.71
C ILE A 248 -89.80 -10.55 -21.86
N GLN A 249 -89.90 -9.46 -21.10
CA GLN A 249 -91.04 -9.17 -20.21
C GLN A 249 -92.39 -9.22 -20.95
N GLU A 250 -92.46 -8.60 -22.14
CA GLU A 250 -93.66 -8.55 -22.99
C GLU A 250 -94.13 -9.94 -23.46
N LEU A 251 -93.23 -10.94 -23.53
CA LEU A 251 -93.59 -12.31 -23.91
C LEU A 251 -94.12 -13.15 -22.74
N GLU A 252 -93.83 -12.76 -21.49
CA GLU A 252 -94.25 -13.48 -20.29
C GLU A 252 -95.72 -13.17 -19.94
N ASP A 253 -96.11 -11.90 -19.99
CA ASP A 253 -97.48 -11.45 -19.65
C ASP A 253 -98.55 -12.13 -20.53
N ASN A 254 -98.29 -12.21 -21.85
CA ASN A 254 -99.21 -12.76 -22.87
C ASN A 254 -99.59 -14.24 -22.66
N VAL A 255 -98.84 -15.00 -21.84
CA VAL A 255 -99.13 -16.42 -21.57
C VAL A 255 -100.21 -16.59 -20.48
N THR A 256 -100.47 -15.56 -19.67
CA THR A 256 -101.26 -15.68 -18.44
C THR A 256 -102.78 -15.62 -18.61
N GLU A 257 -103.29 -15.06 -19.71
CA GLU A 257 -104.71 -14.70 -19.85
C GLU A 257 -105.65 -15.86 -20.28
N LEU A 258 -105.10 -16.96 -20.81
CA LEU A 258 -105.85 -17.90 -21.67
C LEU A 258 -106.53 -19.11 -21.01
N LEU A 259 -106.49 -19.30 -19.68
CA LEU A 259 -106.86 -20.57 -19.05
C LEU A 259 -107.83 -20.46 -17.84
N SER A 260 -109.16 -20.44 -18.07
CA SER A 260 -110.14 -20.66 -16.99
C SER A 260 -111.54 -21.18 -17.43
N THR A 261 -112.21 -21.91 -16.51
CA THR A 261 -113.62 -22.42 -16.50
C THR A 261 -113.94 -23.79 -17.16
N SER A 262 -114.98 -24.49 -16.62
CA SER A 262 -115.17 -25.96 -16.79
C SER A 262 -116.56 -26.53 -16.39
N GLY A 263 -117.16 -27.41 -17.22
CA GLY A 263 -118.19 -28.45 -16.90
C GLY A 263 -119.62 -28.01 -16.49
N PRO A 264 -120.58 -28.94 -16.23
CA PRO A 264 -120.79 -30.29 -16.80
C PRO A 264 -122.31 -30.66 -17.05
N THR A 265 -122.62 -31.97 -17.20
CA THR A 265 -123.96 -32.65 -17.12
C THR A 265 -124.90 -32.74 -18.36
N ALA A 266 -124.50 -33.52 -19.37
CA ALA A 266 -125.46 -34.26 -20.23
C ALA A 266 -125.52 -35.74 -19.79
N ALA A 267 -126.00 -35.95 -18.55
CA ALA A 267 -125.12 -36.49 -17.51
C ALA A 267 -124.57 -37.91 -17.67
N GLU A 268 -125.30 -38.92 -18.15
CA GLU A 268 -124.80 -40.32 -18.11
C GLU A 268 -124.04 -40.72 -19.38
N LEU A 269 -124.48 -40.28 -20.56
CA LEU A 269 -123.65 -40.37 -21.76
C LEU A 269 -122.50 -39.37 -21.70
N SER A 270 -122.68 -38.17 -21.13
CA SER A 270 -121.53 -37.31 -20.84
C SER A 270 -120.60 -38.00 -19.87
N LEU A 271 -121.04 -38.51 -18.71
CA LEU A 271 -120.17 -39.27 -17.79
C LEU A 271 -119.49 -40.48 -18.45
N GLN A 272 -120.04 -41.11 -19.50
CA GLN A 272 -119.32 -42.16 -20.22
C GLN A 272 -118.31 -41.61 -21.25
N GLU A 273 -118.62 -40.54 -21.97
CA GLU A 273 -117.70 -39.77 -22.83
C GLU A 273 -116.64 -38.95 -22.04
N GLU A 274 -116.91 -38.72 -20.76
CA GLU A 274 -116.17 -37.90 -19.80
C GLU A 274 -115.36 -38.83 -18.88
N ILE A 275 -115.80 -40.07 -18.62
CA ILE A 275 -114.92 -41.17 -18.20
C ILE A 275 -113.99 -41.59 -19.34
N GLN A 276 -114.44 -41.62 -20.59
CA GLN A 276 -113.57 -41.88 -21.74
C GLN A 276 -112.57 -40.74 -21.97
N ARG A 277 -112.99 -39.47 -21.85
CA ARG A 277 -112.05 -38.33 -21.82
C ARG A 277 -111.12 -38.38 -20.62
N LEU A 278 -111.61 -38.58 -19.39
CA LEU A 278 -110.74 -38.74 -18.21
C LEU A 278 -109.82 -39.98 -18.30
N GLN A 279 -110.16 -40.99 -19.10
CA GLN A 279 -109.26 -42.11 -19.43
C GLN A 279 -108.21 -41.69 -20.47
N GLN A 280 -108.59 -40.98 -21.54
CA GLN A 280 -107.68 -40.42 -22.53
C GLN A 280 -106.74 -39.38 -21.91
N GLU A 281 -107.28 -38.39 -21.21
CA GLU A 281 -106.54 -37.40 -20.40
C GLU A 281 -105.64 -38.09 -19.36
N LYS A 282 -106.06 -39.19 -18.73
CA LYS A 282 -105.18 -39.96 -17.84
C LYS A 282 -104.06 -40.67 -18.60
N GLU A 283 -104.34 -41.25 -19.76
CA GLU A 283 -103.32 -41.93 -20.60
C GLU A 283 -102.34 -40.90 -21.21
N GLU A 284 -102.82 -39.72 -21.59
CA GLU A 284 -102.04 -38.58 -22.03
C GLU A 284 -101.21 -38.00 -20.89
N LEU A 285 -101.78 -37.75 -19.71
CA LEU A 285 -101.04 -37.33 -18.51
C LEU A 285 -100.04 -38.38 -18.03
N GLN A 286 -100.36 -39.68 -18.17
CA GLN A 286 -99.42 -40.77 -17.88
C GLN A 286 -98.30 -40.84 -18.94
N GLY A 287 -98.59 -40.49 -20.20
CA GLY A 287 -97.60 -40.32 -21.26
C GLY A 287 -96.70 -39.10 -21.03
N GLN A 288 -97.28 -37.95 -20.67
CA GLN A 288 -96.57 -36.72 -20.31
C GLN A 288 -95.71 -36.93 -19.05
N TYR A 289 -96.23 -37.62 -18.03
CA TYR A 289 -95.46 -37.99 -16.85
C TYR A 289 -94.30 -38.94 -17.20
N GLN A 290 -94.51 -39.93 -18.07
CA GLN A 290 -93.41 -40.78 -18.55
C GLN A 290 -92.39 -40.03 -19.41
N ALA A 291 -92.80 -39.01 -20.17
CA ALA A 291 -91.88 -38.11 -20.86
C ALA A 291 -91.07 -37.30 -19.83
N GLN A 292 -91.73 -36.60 -18.91
CA GLN A 292 -91.10 -35.85 -17.83
C GLN A 292 -90.15 -36.69 -16.97
N VAL A 293 -90.46 -37.96 -16.70
CA VAL A 293 -89.54 -38.88 -16.01
C VAL A 293 -88.29 -39.14 -16.85
N ARG A 294 -88.42 -39.46 -18.14
CA ARG A 294 -87.28 -39.65 -19.05
C ARG A 294 -86.46 -38.37 -19.24
N ASP A 295 -87.11 -37.21 -19.24
CA ASP A 295 -86.45 -35.92 -19.36
C ASP A 295 -85.70 -35.58 -18.07
N ASN A 296 -86.27 -35.87 -16.89
CA ASN A 296 -85.57 -35.76 -15.61
C ASN A 296 -84.43 -36.77 -15.47
N GLU A 297 -84.56 -37.99 -16.01
CA GLU A 297 -83.48 -38.98 -16.09
C GLU A 297 -82.34 -38.44 -16.98
N GLN A 298 -82.64 -37.90 -18.17
CA GLN A 298 -81.66 -37.28 -19.06
C GLN A 298 -80.97 -36.07 -18.43
N LEU A 299 -81.72 -35.17 -17.78
CA LEU A 299 -81.16 -34.05 -17.01
C LEU A 299 -80.30 -34.52 -15.84
N SER A 300 -80.68 -35.61 -15.16
CA SER A 300 -79.88 -36.21 -14.10
C SER A 300 -78.59 -36.85 -14.62
N HIS A 301 -78.59 -37.39 -15.84
CA HIS A 301 -77.36 -37.84 -16.50
C HIS A 301 -76.48 -36.67 -16.92
N LEU A 302 -77.05 -35.62 -17.52
CA LEU A 302 -76.31 -34.42 -17.92
C LEU A 302 -75.72 -33.68 -16.72
N ASN A 303 -76.42 -33.62 -15.59
CA ASN A 303 -75.90 -33.04 -14.35
C ASN A 303 -74.70 -33.83 -13.82
N ARG A 304 -74.74 -35.17 -13.83
CA ARG A 304 -73.57 -36.00 -13.46
C ARG A 304 -72.38 -35.77 -14.38
N GLU A 305 -72.60 -35.67 -15.70
CA GLU A 305 -71.52 -35.32 -16.64
C GLU A 305 -70.94 -33.93 -16.36
N GLN A 306 -71.74 -32.97 -15.89
CA GLN A 306 -71.25 -31.64 -15.49
C GLN A 306 -70.52 -31.68 -14.15
N GLU A 307 -71.00 -32.42 -13.16
CA GLU A 307 -70.32 -32.67 -11.88
C GLU A 307 -68.95 -33.35 -12.09
N GLU A 308 -68.88 -34.37 -12.94
CA GLU A 308 -67.61 -35.04 -13.29
C GLU A 308 -66.63 -34.08 -13.98
N ARG A 309 -67.09 -33.28 -14.95
CA ARG A 309 -66.26 -32.25 -15.62
C ARG A 309 -65.80 -31.15 -14.65
N LEU A 310 -66.65 -30.73 -13.71
CA LEU A 310 -66.28 -29.77 -12.67
C LEU A 310 -65.20 -30.35 -11.74
N LEU A 311 -65.35 -31.60 -11.30
CA LEU A 311 -64.34 -32.29 -10.49
C LEU A 311 -63.00 -32.47 -11.24
N GLU A 312 -63.03 -32.70 -12.56
CA GLU A 312 -61.81 -32.73 -13.38
C GLU A 312 -61.16 -31.35 -13.53
N LEU A 313 -61.95 -30.28 -13.69
CA LEU A 313 -61.47 -28.91 -13.71
C LEU A 313 -60.88 -28.49 -12.36
N GLU A 314 -61.53 -28.80 -11.23
CA GLU A 314 -61.01 -28.57 -9.88
C GLU A 314 -59.67 -29.28 -9.66
N ARG A 315 -59.56 -30.57 -10.04
CA ARG A 315 -58.28 -31.31 -10.02
C ARG A 315 -57.22 -30.74 -10.97
N SER A 316 -57.61 -30.01 -12.02
CA SER A 316 -56.65 -29.29 -12.87
C SER A 316 -56.16 -28.01 -12.21
N VAL A 317 -57.06 -27.23 -11.58
CA VAL A 317 -56.73 -26.00 -10.84
C VAL A 317 -55.88 -26.31 -9.61
N GLN A 318 -56.18 -27.38 -8.87
CA GLN A 318 -55.36 -27.86 -7.74
C GLN A 318 -53.93 -28.13 -8.20
N ARG A 319 -53.72 -28.95 -9.24
CA ARG A 319 -52.39 -29.21 -9.80
C ARG A 319 -51.68 -27.93 -10.28
N TYR A 320 -52.38 -27.01 -10.95
CA TYR A 320 -51.78 -25.72 -11.33
C TYR A 320 -51.41 -24.85 -10.12
N SER A 321 -52.14 -24.94 -8.99
CA SER A 321 -51.78 -24.25 -7.74
C SER A 321 -50.58 -24.89 -7.04
N GLU A 322 -50.48 -26.22 -7.04
CA GLU A 322 -49.31 -26.96 -6.55
C GLU A 322 -48.06 -26.61 -7.38
N GLU A 323 -48.15 -26.71 -8.72
CA GLU A 323 -47.06 -26.31 -9.61
C GLU A 323 -46.72 -24.80 -9.49
N ALA A 324 -47.65 -23.94 -9.08
CA ALA A 324 -47.38 -22.51 -8.88
C ALA A 324 -46.57 -22.28 -7.58
N VAL A 325 -46.88 -23.01 -6.50
CA VAL A 325 -46.09 -22.99 -5.26
C VAL A 325 -44.70 -23.56 -5.50
N ASP A 326 -44.58 -24.70 -6.20
CA ASP A 326 -43.28 -25.29 -6.56
C ASP A 326 -42.43 -24.31 -7.39
N ARG A 327 -43.04 -23.65 -8.40
CA ARG A 327 -42.37 -22.61 -9.21
C ARG A 327 -41.94 -21.42 -8.37
N GLN A 328 -42.76 -20.97 -7.43
CA GLN A 328 -42.41 -19.85 -6.55
C GLN A 328 -41.23 -20.24 -5.64
N GLN A 329 -41.25 -21.42 -5.03
CA GLN A 329 -40.18 -21.86 -4.14
C GLN A 329 -38.86 -22.04 -4.89
N ILE A 330 -38.88 -22.60 -6.11
CA ILE A 330 -37.69 -22.66 -7.00
C ILE A 330 -37.17 -21.24 -7.34
N LEU A 331 -38.04 -20.25 -7.51
CA LEU A 331 -37.64 -18.86 -7.77
C LEU A 331 -37.09 -18.15 -6.52
N GLU A 332 -37.55 -18.51 -5.32
CA GLU A 332 -37.04 -18.00 -4.04
C GLU A 332 -35.66 -18.61 -3.73
N ASP A 333 -35.50 -19.93 -3.90
CA ASP A 333 -34.21 -20.63 -3.81
C ASP A 333 -33.19 -20.05 -4.81
N MET A 334 -33.58 -19.88 -6.08
CA MET A 334 -32.71 -19.27 -7.11
C MET A 334 -32.34 -17.82 -6.79
N GLN A 335 -33.20 -17.05 -6.11
CA GLN A 335 -32.86 -15.71 -5.63
C GLN A 335 -31.88 -15.74 -4.45
N SER A 336 -32.05 -16.68 -3.52
CA SER A 336 -31.12 -16.93 -2.41
C SER A 336 -29.73 -17.33 -2.92
N ASP A 337 -29.66 -18.27 -3.87
CA ASP A 337 -28.44 -18.68 -4.56
C ASP A 337 -27.82 -17.51 -5.32
N LYS A 338 -28.60 -16.74 -6.08
CA LYS A 338 -28.11 -15.54 -6.78
C LYS A 338 -27.50 -14.54 -5.80
N ALA A 339 -28.11 -14.30 -4.64
CA ALA A 339 -27.57 -13.40 -3.63
C ALA A 339 -26.26 -13.94 -3.02
N THR A 340 -26.22 -15.24 -2.72
CA THR A 340 -25.05 -15.95 -2.16
C THR A 340 -23.88 -15.96 -3.14
N ILE A 341 -24.12 -16.32 -4.40
CA ILE A 341 -23.14 -16.26 -5.49
C ILE A 341 -22.67 -14.81 -5.70
N SER A 342 -23.56 -13.82 -5.63
CA SER A 342 -23.19 -12.41 -5.80
C SER A 342 -22.27 -11.91 -4.67
N ARG A 343 -22.52 -12.31 -3.41
CA ARG A 343 -21.62 -12.06 -2.27
C ARG A 343 -20.26 -12.74 -2.46
N ALA A 344 -20.25 -14.01 -2.86
CA ALA A 344 -19.02 -14.76 -3.13
C ALA A 344 -18.22 -14.18 -4.31
N LEU A 345 -18.89 -13.68 -5.35
CA LEU A 345 -18.25 -13.00 -6.49
C LEU A 345 -17.68 -11.64 -6.11
N SER A 346 -18.33 -10.88 -5.20
CA SER A 346 -17.74 -9.66 -4.62
C SER A 346 -16.47 -10.01 -3.86
N GLN A 347 -16.54 -10.93 -2.90
CA GLN A 347 -15.36 -11.36 -2.12
C GLN A 347 -14.21 -11.87 -3.02
N ASN A 348 -14.51 -12.59 -4.11
CA ASN A 348 -13.52 -13.01 -5.10
C ASN A 348 -12.97 -11.88 -5.99
N ARG A 349 -13.66 -10.74 -6.09
CA ARG A 349 -13.15 -9.51 -6.69
C ARG A 349 -12.25 -8.79 -5.68
N ASP A 350 -12.75 -8.58 -4.46
CA ASP A 350 -12.06 -7.86 -3.39
C ASP A 350 -10.70 -8.53 -3.05
N LEU A 351 -10.67 -9.87 -2.99
CA LEU A 351 -9.44 -10.65 -2.83
C LEU A 351 -8.47 -10.54 -4.02
N LYS A 352 -8.95 -10.36 -5.25
CA LYS A 352 -8.09 -10.10 -6.43
C LYS A 352 -7.55 -8.68 -6.44
N GLU A 353 -8.33 -7.73 -5.96
CA GLU A 353 -7.95 -6.33 -5.81
C GLU A 353 -6.83 -6.22 -4.75
N GLN A 354 -7.02 -6.84 -3.57
CA GLN A 354 -5.98 -6.98 -2.54
C GLN A 354 -4.73 -7.73 -3.05
N LEU A 355 -4.88 -8.78 -3.85
CA LEU A 355 -3.73 -9.48 -4.44
C LEU A 355 -2.95 -8.59 -5.43
N ALA A 356 -3.66 -7.76 -6.21
CA ALA A 356 -3.04 -6.79 -7.11
C ALA A 356 -2.37 -5.65 -6.35
N GLU A 357 -2.97 -5.15 -5.27
CA GLU A 357 -2.34 -4.18 -4.35
C GLU A 357 -1.05 -4.74 -3.73
N LEU A 358 -1.08 -5.98 -3.25
CA LEU A 358 0.11 -6.67 -2.72
C LEU A 358 1.18 -6.84 -3.81
N GLN A 359 0.82 -7.26 -5.02
CA GLN A 359 1.77 -7.37 -6.15
C GLN A 359 2.39 -6.01 -6.52
N ASN A 360 1.58 -4.95 -6.59
CA ASN A 360 2.05 -3.59 -6.82
C ASN A 360 2.96 -3.10 -5.67
N GLY A 361 2.64 -3.44 -4.42
CA GLY A 361 3.48 -3.17 -3.25
C GLY A 361 4.82 -3.90 -3.31
N PHE A 362 4.84 -5.18 -3.68
CA PHE A 362 6.07 -5.94 -3.90
C PHE A 362 6.92 -5.36 -5.04
N VAL A 363 6.32 -4.93 -6.16
CA VAL A 363 7.06 -4.28 -7.26
C VAL A 363 7.65 -2.95 -6.81
N LYS A 364 6.88 -2.09 -6.12
CA LYS A 364 7.39 -0.83 -5.55
C LYS A 364 8.55 -1.07 -4.59
N LEU A 365 8.37 -1.92 -3.59
CA LEU A 365 9.43 -2.28 -2.63
C LEU A 365 10.64 -2.91 -3.31
N THR A 366 10.48 -3.66 -4.40
CA THR A 366 11.61 -4.24 -5.16
C THR A 366 12.39 -3.14 -5.90
N ASN A 367 11.69 -2.17 -6.50
CA ASN A 367 12.31 -1.02 -7.17
C ASN A 367 13.01 -0.10 -6.15
N GLU A 368 12.34 0.23 -5.04
CA GLU A 368 12.90 1.02 -3.94
C GLU A 368 14.15 0.35 -3.34
N ASN A 369 14.13 -0.97 -3.11
CA ASN A 369 15.32 -1.71 -2.67
C ASN A 369 16.43 -1.71 -3.72
N MET A 370 16.10 -1.76 -5.03
CA MET A 370 17.09 -1.68 -6.11
C MET A 370 17.74 -0.29 -6.17
N GLU A 371 16.95 0.78 -6.05
CA GLU A 371 17.42 2.17 -6.02
C GLU A 371 18.30 2.44 -4.79
N VAL A 372 17.86 2.04 -3.60
CA VAL A 372 18.65 2.14 -2.36
C VAL A 372 19.93 1.31 -2.43
N THR A 373 19.88 0.11 -3.02
CA THR A 373 21.07 -0.73 -3.21
C THR A 373 22.05 -0.11 -4.22
N SER A 374 21.55 0.50 -5.29
CA SER A 374 22.35 1.21 -6.29
C SER A 374 23.03 2.45 -5.69
N ALA A 375 22.28 3.28 -4.96
CA ALA A 375 22.79 4.44 -4.24
C ALA A 375 23.84 4.05 -3.18
N LEU A 376 23.61 2.96 -2.44
CA LEU A 376 24.58 2.41 -1.49
C LEU A 376 25.87 1.93 -2.20
N GLN A 377 25.77 1.38 -3.41
CA GLN A 377 26.95 0.99 -4.20
C GLN A 377 27.73 2.20 -4.73
N SER A 378 27.07 3.26 -5.19
CA SER A 378 27.76 4.50 -5.58
C SER A 378 28.42 5.19 -4.40
N GLU A 379 27.75 5.28 -3.24
CA GLU A 379 28.35 5.82 -2.01
C GLU A 379 29.55 4.97 -1.53
N GLN A 380 29.46 3.64 -1.64
CA GLN A 380 30.62 2.77 -1.37
C GLN A 380 31.77 2.98 -2.38
N HIS A 381 31.49 3.37 -3.62
CA HIS A 381 32.53 3.73 -4.59
C HIS A 381 33.18 5.07 -4.24
N VAL A 382 32.39 6.11 -3.97
CA VAL A 382 32.86 7.43 -3.53
C VAL A 382 33.69 7.31 -2.25
N LYS A 383 33.23 6.52 -1.27
CA LYS A 383 33.98 6.23 -0.03
C LYS A 383 35.35 5.57 -0.30
N LYS A 384 35.44 4.66 -1.28
CA LYS A 384 36.72 4.04 -1.69
C LYS A 384 37.65 5.04 -2.40
N GLU A 385 37.12 5.97 -3.19
CA GLU A 385 37.93 7.04 -3.78
C GLU A 385 38.42 8.05 -2.73
N LEU A 386 37.55 8.47 -1.82
CA LEU A 386 37.92 9.37 -0.72
C LEU A 386 39.00 8.72 0.15
N ALA A 387 38.88 7.43 0.49
CA ALA A 387 39.92 6.70 1.21
C ALA A 387 41.27 6.68 0.48
N LYS A 388 41.29 6.48 -0.86
CA LYS A 388 42.50 6.59 -1.68
C LYS A 388 43.11 8.00 -1.65
N LYS A 389 42.28 9.04 -1.86
CA LYS A 389 42.72 10.44 -1.84
C LYS A 389 43.28 10.83 -0.46
N LEU A 390 42.65 10.37 0.62
CA LEU A 390 43.09 10.63 2.00
C LEU A 390 44.41 9.91 2.30
N GLY A 391 44.58 8.66 1.86
CA GLY A 391 45.85 7.94 1.95
C GLY A 391 46.98 8.64 1.19
N GLN A 392 46.74 9.09 -0.04
CA GLN A 392 47.76 9.81 -0.82
C GLN A 392 48.07 11.20 -0.24
N LEU A 393 47.11 11.87 0.40
CA LEU A 393 47.39 13.09 1.18
C LEU A 393 48.23 12.80 2.43
N GLN A 394 48.05 11.64 3.08
CA GLN A 394 48.90 11.21 4.20
C GLN A 394 50.34 10.89 3.75
N GLU A 395 50.50 10.28 2.57
CA GLU A 395 51.80 9.99 1.94
C GLU A 395 52.53 11.30 1.58
N ASN A 396 51.88 12.21 0.85
CA ASN A 396 52.42 13.55 0.54
C ASN A 396 52.78 14.34 1.82
N LEU A 397 52.00 14.21 2.90
CA LEU A 397 52.29 14.84 4.21
C LEU A 397 53.45 14.18 4.97
N ALA A 398 53.79 12.92 4.67
CA ALA A 398 54.99 12.27 5.19
C ALA A 398 56.23 12.75 4.43
N GLU A 399 56.18 12.77 3.09
CA GLU A 399 57.24 13.31 2.23
C GLU A 399 57.57 14.78 2.56
N LEU A 400 56.54 15.61 2.77
CA LEU A 400 56.71 17.02 3.18
C LEU A 400 57.30 17.18 4.58
N LYS A 401 57.10 16.21 5.49
CA LYS A 401 57.75 16.20 6.81
C LYS A 401 59.21 15.77 6.72
N GLU A 402 59.50 14.70 5.99
CA GLU A 402 60.87 14.21 5.78
C GLU A 402 61.74 15.28 5.10
N THR A 403 61.23 15.91 4.04
CA THR A 403 61.93 17.01 3.36
C THR A 403 62.09 18.26 4.24
N LEU A 404 61.11 18.58 5.11
CA LEU A 404 61.25 19.65 6.11
C LEU A 404 62.28 19.30 7.19
N GLU A 405 62.33 18.06 7.66
CA GLU A 405 63.33 17.61 8.64
C GLU A 405 64.74 17.61 8.04
N LEU A 406 64.91 17.14 6.80
CA LEU A 406 66.18 17.24 6.07
C LEU A 406 66.62 18.71 5.90
N LYS A 407 65.72 19.61 5.48
CA LYS A 407 66.02 21.04 5.37
C LYS A 407 66.31 21.70 6.72
N THR A 408 65.71 21.21 7.80
CA THR A 408 66.01 21.65 9.17
C THR A 408 67.39 21.16 9.62
N GLN A 409 67.80 19.95 9.23
CA GLN A 409 69.15 19.44 9.49
C GLN A 409 70.22 20.21 8.68
N GLU A 410 69.97 20.48 7.40
CA GLU A 410 70.82 21.35 6.57
C GLU A 410 70.99 22.75 7.18
N ALA A 411 69.88 23.37 7.61
CA ALA A 411 69.90 24.69 8.23
C ALA A 411 70.69 24.71 9.55
N ARG A 412 70.60 23.64 10.38
CA ARG A 412 71.43 23.48 11.58
C ARG A 412 72.92 23.35 11.23
N GLY A 413 73.27 22.51 10.25
CA GLY A 413 74.66 22.35 9.80
C GLY A 413 75.27 23.66 9.27
N LEU A 414 74.51 24.43 8.50
CA LEU A 414 74.93 25.77 8.04
C LEU A 414 75.05 26.77 9.20
N GLN A 415 74.17 26.70 10.20
CA GLN A 415 74.27 27.51 11.41
C GLN A 415 75.50 27.14 12.25
N GLU A 416 75.80 25.85 12.44
CA GLU A 416 77.00 25.39 13.14
C GLU A 416 78.28 25.86 12.43
N GLN A 417 78.33 25.79 11.10
CA GLN A 417 79.44 26.34 10.30
C GLN A 417 79.58 27.87 10.45
N ARG A 418 78.47 28.62 10.45
CA ARG A 418 78.45 30.06 10.72
C ARG A 418 79.03 30.37 12.11
N ASP A 419 78.61 29.63 13.12
CA ASP A 419 78.98 29.88 14.51
C ASP A 419 80.44 29.46 14.80
N GLN A 420 80.95 28.42 14.13
CA GLN A 420 82.39 28.10 14.07
C GLN A 420 83.20 29.25 13.46
N CYS A 421 82.83 29.73 12.27
CA CYS A 421 83.48 30.87 11.61
C CYS A 421 83.44 32.15 12.46
N TYR A 422 82.33 32.41 13.14
CA TYR A 422 82.21 33.53 14.08
C TYR A 422 83.17 33.38 15.28
N SER A 423 83.29 32.17 15.85
CA SER A 423 84.22 31.91 16.95
C SER A 423 85.68 32.13 16.55
N HIS A 424 86.07 31.73 15.33
CA HIS A 424 87.41 32.01 14.79
C HIS A 424 87.64 33.50 14.55
N LEU A 425 86.66 34.22 14.01
CA LEU A 425 86.74 35.68 13.83
C LEU A 425 86.89 36.42 15.18
N GLN A 426 86.21 35.93 16.22
CA GLN A 426 86.33 36.45 17.58
C GLN A 426 87.72 36.15 18.18
N GLN A 427 88.27 34.94 17.97
CA GLN A 427 89.65 34.58 18.36
C GLN A 427 90.68 35.52 17.70
N TYR A 428 90.58 35.75 16.38
CA TYR A 428 91.45 36.69 15.67
C TYR A 428 91.31 38.12 16.20
N THR A 429 90.08 38.56 16.49
CA THR A 429 89.82 39.91 17.02
C THR A 429 90.47 40.11 18.39
N LEU A 430 90.38 39.13 19.29
CA LEU A 430 91.05 39.15 20.60
C LEU A 430 92.58 39.15 20.45
N ALA A 431 93.14 38.35 19.54
CA ALA A 431 94.58 38.32 19.26
C ALA A 431 95.09 39.66 18.68
N PHE A 432 94.32 40.31 17.80
CA PHE A 432 94.66 41.64 17.29
C PHE A 432 94.58 42.72 18.39
N GLN A 433 93.63 42.63 19.32
CA GLN A 433 93.53 43.53 20.48
C GLN A 433 94.72 43.34 21.44
N GLN A 434 95.14 42.11 21.70
CA GLN A 434 96.35 41.81 22.49
C GLN A 434 97.61 42.40 21.83
N LEU A 435 97.82 42.15 20.54
CA LEU A 435 98.96 42.69 19.79
C LEU A 435 98.95 44.23 19.70
N ALA A 436 97.77 44.86 19.71
CA ALA A 436 97.64 46.32 19.78
C ALA A 436 98.08 46.85 21.17
N ALA A 437 97.62 46.22 22.26
CA ALA A 437 98.02 46.60 23.62
C ALA A 437 99.52 46.39 23.87
N GLU A 438 100.10 45.31 23.36
CA GLU A 438 101.56 45.06 23.40
C GLU A 438 102.35 46.15 22.66
N LYS A 439 101.87 46.59 21.49
CA LYS A 439 102.48 47.70 20.72
C LYS A 439 102.37 49.04 21.45
N GLU A 440 101.23 49.33 22.08
CA GLU A 440 101.07 50.53 22.90
C GLU A 440 102.03 50.51 24.11
N GLU A 441 102.19 49.38 24.79
CA GLU A 441 103.10 49.26 25.93
C GLU A 441 104.57 49.37 25.50
N LEU A 442 104.96 48.75 24.39
CA LEU A 442 106.29 48.92 23.80
C LEU A 442 106.54 50.39 23.39
N HIS A 443 105.52 51.10 22.90
CA HIS A 443 105.63 52.52 22.57
C HIS A 443 105.81 53.39 23.82
N LYS A 444 105.11 53.09 24.93
CA LYS A 444 105.34 53.74 26.24
C LYS A 444 106.77 53.51 26.74
N GLN A 445 107.28 52.29 26.63
CA GLN A 445 108.67 51.94 27.00
C GLN A 445 109.69 52.72 26.16
N PHE A 446 109.49 52.81 24.84
CA PHE A 446 110.36 53.58 23.96
C PHE A 446 110.30 55.10 24.23
N LEU A 447 109.12 55.63 24.54
CA LEU A 447 108.96 57.03 24.96
C LEU A 447 109.69 57.31 26.28
N LEU A 448 109.57 56.41 27.27
CA LEU A 448 110.28 56.53 28.54
C LEU A 448 111.81 56.44 28.35
N GLN A 449 112.28 55.55 27.48
CA GLN A 449 113.70 55.45 27.11
C GLN A 449 114.21 56.74 26.45
N THR A 450 113.42 57.34 25.54
CA THR A 450 113.72 58.65 24.94
C THR A 450 113.82 59.74 26.01
N GLN A 451 112.84 59.84 26.92
CA GLN A 451 112.84 60.80 28.03
C GLN A 451 113.98 60.61 29.06
N LEU A 452 114.62 59.43 29.09
CA LEU A 452 115.83 59.18 29.88
C LEU A 452 117.08 59.58 29.09
N MET A 453 117.11 59.31 27.78
CA MET A 453 118.18 59.77 26.88
C MET A 453 118.27 61.30 26.83
N ASP A 454 117.13 61.98 26.70
CA ASP A 454 117.05 63.46 26.69
C ASP A 454 117.58 64.05 28.01
N ARG A 455 117.28 63.41 29.14
CA ARG A 455 117.82 63.82 30.46
C ARG A 455 119.33 63.65 30.55
N LEU A 456 119.86 62.50 30.13
CA LEU A 456 121.31 62.27 30.09
C LEU A 456 122.03 63.27 29.17
N GLN A 457 121.46 63.60 28.01
CA GLN A 457 122.00 64.66 27.14
C GLN A 457 121.94 66.03 27.80
N HIS A 458 120.87 66.34 28.54
CA HIS A 458 120.75 67.61 29.26
C HIS A 458 121.77 67.72 30.41
N GLU A 459 122.02 66.64 31.14
CA GLU A 459 123.07 66.53 32.16
C GLU A 459 124.47 66.68 31.54
N GLU A 460 124.73 66.04 30.39
CA GLU A 460 126.01 66.19 29.67
C GLU A 460 126.24 67.62 29.17
N VAL A 461 125.19 68.30 28.68
CA VAL A 461 125.24 69.70 28.24
C VAL A 461 125.45 70.65 29.43
N GLN A 462 124.77 70.43 30.57
CA GLN A 462 125.02 71.20 31.79
C GLN A 462 126.47 71.01 32.28
N GLY A 463 127.00 69.78 32.24
CA GLY A 463 128.41 69.48 32.50
C GLY A 463 129.34 70.32 31.62
N LYS A 464 129.14 70.34 30.30
CA LYS A 464 129.93 71.16 29.36
C LYS A 464 129.86 72.65 29.67
N VAL A 465 128.68 73.19 30.01
CA VAL A 465 128.50 74.61 30.34
C VAL A 465 129.25 75.00 31.63
N THR A 466 129.23 74.16 32.67
CA THR A 466 130.01 74.44 33.90
C THR A 466 131.52 74.45 33.66
N VAL A 467 132.03 73.58 32.78
CA VAL A 467 133.45 73.58 32.38
C VAL A 467 133.82 74.83 31.58
N GLU A 468 132.97 75.30 30.66
CA GLU A 468 133.19 76.57 29.95
C GLU A 468 133.21 77.79 30.89
N MET A 469 132.37 77.78 31.94
CA MET A 469 132.31 78.87 32.92
C MET A 469 133.65 79.00 33.65
N HIS A 470 134.18 77.90 34.19
CA HIS A 470 135.48 77.89 34.87
C HIS A 470 136.65 78.23 33.94
N LEU A 471 136.56 77.89 32.65
CA LEU A 471 137.56 78.30 31.64
C LEU A 471 137.59 79.83 31.45
N LYS A 472 136.43 80.50 31.50
CA LYS A 472 136.31 81.96 31.36
C LYS A 472 136.79 82.70 32.63
N GLU A 473 136.52 82.16 33.81
CA GLU A 473 137.05 82.67 35.09
C GLU A 473 138.59 82.65 35.11
N LEU A 474 139.19 81.56 34.62
CA LEU A 474 140.66 81.43 34.50
C LEU A 474 141.28 82.41 33.49
N GLN A 475 140.54 82.85 32.48
CA GLN A 475 141.01 83.87 31.53
C GLN A 475 140.98 85.28 32.14
N GLN A 476 139.93 85.63 32.89
CA GLN A 476 139.84 86.95 33.54
C GLN A 476 140.92 87.16 34.60
N THR A 477 141.24 86.14 35.40
CA THR A 477 142.32 86.20 36.41
C THR A 477 143.71 86.45 35.80
N LYS A 478 143.98 85.96 34.58
CA LYS A 478 145.26 86.20 33.88
C LYS A 478 145.43 87.64 33.38
N VAL A 479 144.36 88.28 32.93
CA VAL A 479 144.42 89.67 32.42
C VAL A 479 144.71 90.66 33.54
N LEU A 480 144.02 90.52 34.69
CA LEU A 480 144.20 91.41 35.85
C LEU A 480 145.62 91.37 36.44
N PHE A 481 146.28 90.21 36.40
CA PHE A 481 147.66 90.04 36.90
C PHE A 481 148.68 90.87 36.11
N VAL A 482 148.60 90.87 34.78
CA VAL A 482 149.58 91.55 33.91
C VAL A 482 149.48 93.07 34.01
N THR A 483 148.25 93.62 34.01
CA THR A 483 148.04 95.07 34.11
C THR A 483 148.49 95.63 35.46
N SER A 484 148.38 94.86 36.55
CA SER A 484 148.86 95.29 37.88
C SER A 484 150.38 95.36 37.96
N ALA A 485 151.10 94.45 37.30
CA ALA A 485 152.55 94.33 37.43
C ALA A 485 153.33 95.50 36.79
N MET A 486 152.85 96.06 35.68
CA MET A 486 153.54 97.17 35.01
C MET A 486 153.44 98.49 35.78
N SER A 487 152.33 98.75 36.47
CA SER A 487 152.14 100.00 37.22
C SER A 487 152.98 100.07 38.51
N GLN A 488 153.43 98.95 39.07
CA GLN A 488 154.20 98.95 40.33
C GLN A 488 155.66 99.37 40.11
N VAL A 489 156.29 98.95 39.01
CA VAL A 489 157.72 99.19 38.75
C VAL A 489 158.06 100.67 38.52
N GLU A 490 157.15 101.44 37.92
CA GLU A 490 157.38 102.88 37.71
C GLU A 490 157.14 103.71 38.99
N GLN A 491 156.17 103.31 39.82
CA GLN A 491 155.85 103.95 41.10
C GLN A 491 156.98 103.77 42.13
N GLU A 492 157.54 102.56 42.23
CA GLU A 492 158.57 102.19 43.21
C GLU A 492 159.90 102.96 43.03
N ARG A 493 160.16 103.54 41.86
CA ARG A 493 161.42 104.27 41.60
C ARG A 493 161.44 105.69 42.17
N GLU A 494 160.28 106.28 42.43
CA GLU A 494 160.16 107.69 42.85
C GLU A 494 159.81 107.82 44.35
N ASP A 495 158.91 106.97 44.88
CA ASP A 495 158.43 107.04 46.27
C ASP A 495 159.43 106.52 47.32
N LEU A 496 160.33 105.59 46.93
CA LEU A 496 161.42 105.09 47.78
C LEU A 496 162.40 106.18 48.26
N ARG A 497 162.30 107.39 47.70
CA ARG A 497 163.13 108.54 48.09
C ARG A 497 162.52 109.42 49.18
N LYS A 498 161.25 109.22 49.57
CA LYS A 498 160.55 110.09 50.55
C LYS A 498 159.72 109.38 51.62
N GLN A 499 159.27 108.13 51.43
CA GLN A 499 158.56 107.39 52.49
C GLN A 499 159.47 106.76 53.57
N LEU A 500 160.46 107.51 54.05
CA LEU A 500 161.01 107.35 55.41
C LEU A 500 160.30 108.26 56.43
N ALA A 501 159.49 109.23 55.97
CA ALA A 501 158.81 110.26 56.79
C ALA A 501 157.42 109.85 57.37
N ALA A 502 157.15 108.55 57.45
CA ALA A 502 156.20 107.85 58.34
C ALA A 502 154.97 108.57 58.95
N GLN A 503 153.76 108.15 58.52
CA GLN A 503 152.54 108.03 59.34
C GLN A 503 151.68 106.90 58.72
N LYS A 504 151.23 105.84 59.41
CA LYS A 504 150.38 105.75 60.61
C LYS A 504 149.11 106.62 60.52
N GLN A 505 147.93 106.01 60.31
CA GLN A 505 146.97 105.71 61.40
C GLN A 505 145.68 105.02 60.92
N GLN A 506 145.69 103.69 60.97
CA GLN A 506 144.70 102.80 61.61
C GLN A 506 143.17 102.99 61.40
N CYS A 507 142.58 101.95 60.79
CA CYS A 507 141.43 101.15 61.26
C CYS A 507 140.06 101.80 61.56
N ARG A 508 139.02 101.34 60.81
CA ARG A 508 137.73 100.73 61.25
C ARG A 508 136.84 100.48 60.01
N THR A 509 136.18 99.36 59.68
CA THR A 509 135.63 98.14 60.36
C THR A 509 134.54 98.44 61.42
N LEU A 510 133.38 97.77 61.47
CA LEU A 510 132.82 96.58 60.77
C LEU A 510 131.26 96.48 61.01
N LEU A 511 130.61 95.33 60.66
CA LEU A 511 129.29 94.78 61.16
C LEU A 511 127.96 95.30 60.53
N GLN A 512 126.76 94.62 60.49
CA GLN A 512 126.23 93.21 60.68
C GLN A 512 124.74 93.09 60.16
N GLN A 513 124.12 91.97 59.69
CA GLN A 513 123.53 90.69 60.26
C GLN A 513 122.21 90.83 61.10
N ILE A 514 121.18 89.93 61.18
CA ILE A 514 120.93 88.50 60.79
C ILE A 514 119.44 88.13 60.36
N THR A 515 118.80 86.99 60.76
CA THR A 515 117.71 86.23 60.02
C THR A 515 116.74 85.33 60.87
N ALA A 516 115.60 84.77 60.37
CA ALA A 516 114.79 83.62 60.96
C ALA A 516 113.61 82.90 60.14
N LEU A 517 113.60 81.53 60.02
CA LEU A 517 112.52 80.44 60.06
C LEU A 517 111.16 80.46 59.20
N ARG A 518 110.25 79.45 58.94
CA ARG A 518 110.12 77.91 59.01
C ARG A 518 108.82 77.27 58.32
N GLN A 519 108.92 76.07 57.66
CA GLN A 519 108.17 74.73 57.63
C GLN A 519 106.60 74.52 57.88
N GLU A 520 105.79 73.47 57.49
CA GLU A 520 105.71 72.33 56.45
C GLU A 520 104.43 71.37 56.50
N GLN A 521 104.07 70.61 55.40
CA GLN A 521 103.36 69.23 55.23
C GLN A 521 101.85 68.93 55.66
N GLN A 522 101.07 67.83 55.31
CA GLN A 522 100.75 66.98 54.08
C GLN A 522 99.54 65.91 54.18
N HIS A 523 98.86 65.55 53.04
CA HIS A 523 98.22 64.25 52.51
C HIS A 523 96.86 63.49 52.89
N HIS A 524 96.05 63.10 51.83
CA HIS A 524 95.13 61.90 51.57
C HIS A 524 93.65 61.78 52.16
N ILE A 525 92.60 60.97 51.73
CA ILE A 525 92.28 59.89 50.69
C ILE A 525 90.73 59.55 50.42
N THR A 526 90.34 58.93 49.24
CA THR A 526 89.09 58.14 48.75
C THR A 526 87.59 58.59 48.94
N LEU A 527 86.42 57.95 48.55
CA LEU A 527 85.93 56.64 47.90
C LEU A 527 84.42 56.68 47.34
N ASP A 528 83.95 55.64 46.58
CA ASP A 528 82.58 55.03 46.25
C ASP A 528 81.48 55.65 45.28
N GLY A 529 80.69 54.78 44.56
CA GLY A 529 79.23 54.95 44.25
C GLY A 529 78.60 54.91 42.80
N GLY A 530 77.86 53.84 42.41
CA GLY A 530 76.57 53.92 41.63
C GLY A 530 76.46 53.65 40.08
N LYS A 531 75.25 53.27 39.57
CA LYS A 531 74.90 52.95 38.13
C LYS A 531 73.55 53.53 37.63
N ALA A 532 73.44 53.83 36.32
CA ALA A 532 72.21 53.94 35.46
C ALA A 532 72.61 53.97 33.95
N PRO A 533 71.74 54.06 32.89
CA PRO A 533 70.25 54.05 32.82
C PRO A 533 69.57 53.25 31.63
N VAL A 534 68.22 53.14 31.68
CA VAL A 534 67.21 53.30 30.57
C VAL A 534 66.90 52.26 29.45
N SER A 535 65.60 51.87 29.41
CA SER A 535 64.65 51.48 28.33
C SER A 535 64.93 50.45 27.21
N LEU A 536 64.03 49.45 27.11
CA LEU A 536 63.30 49.10 25.87
C LEU A 536 61.98 48.39 26.22
N GLY A 537 60.81 48.91 25.82
CA GLY A 537 59.52 48.32 26.26
C GLY A 537 58.25 48.98 25.74
N THR A 538 57.86 48.66 24.51
CA THR A 538 56.57 49.08 23.91
C THR A 538 56.01 48.04 22.93
N LEU A 539 56.81 47.60 21.95
CA LEU A 539 56.36 46.70 20.86
C LEU A 539 55.88 45.31 21.36
N ARG A 540 56.61 44.72 22.31
CA ARG A 540 56.33 43.35 22.79
C ARG A 540 55.03 43.21 23.61
N PHE A 541 54.46 44.33 24.07
CA PHE A 541 53.17 44.33 24.78
C PHE A 541 52.00 44.43 23.79
N THR A 542 52.17 45.15 22.68
CA THR A 542 51.15 45.23 21.63
C THR A 542 50.95 43.90 20.90
N GLU A 543 52.01 43.14 20.64
CA GLU A 543 51.93 41.81 20.01
C GLU A 543 51.14 40.82 20.89
N LEU A 544 51.54 40.65 22.16
CA LEU A 544 50.86 39.79 23.14
C LEU A 544 49.40 40.17 23.39
N MET A 545 49.02 41.44 23.23
CA MET A 545 47.63 41.88 23.37
C MET A 545 46.78 41.56 22.12
N HIS A 546 47.37 41.52 20.92
CA HIS A 546 46.67 41.04 19.72
C HIS A 546 46.55 39.51 19.75
N GLU A 547 47.62 38.76 20.03
CA GLU A 547 47.55 37.30 20.21
C GLU A 547 46.49 36.89 21.25
N LYS A 548 46.35 37.66 22.34
CA LYS A 548 45.33 37.44 23.37
C LYS A 548 43.91 37.83 22.94
N ALA A 549 43.74 38.71 21.95
CA ALA A 549 42.44 38.99 21.35
C ALA A 549 42.05 37.87 20.36
N ASP A 550 42.97 37.54 19.44
CA ASP A 550 42.90 36.41 18.51
C ASP A 550 42.58 35.06 19.17
N LEU A 551 43.13 34.82 20.37
CA LEU A 551 42.87 33.62 21.16
C LEU A 551 41.55 33.68 21.94
N LYS A 552 41.00 34.87 22.22
CA LYS A 552 39.66 35.02 22.79
C LYS A 552 38.59 34.82 21.73
N GLU A 553 38.73 35.46 20.58
CA GLU A 553 37.79 35.33 19.46
C GLU A 553 37.65 33.87 19.01
N ARG A 554 38.78 33.15 18.87
CA ARG A 554 38.78 31.69 18.60
C ARG A 554 38.19 30.83 19.73
N LEU A 555 38.25 31.29 20.98
CA LEU A 555 37.65 30.57 22.11
C LEU A 555 36.13 30.79 22.13
N GLU A 556 35.68 32.01 21.85
CA GLU A 556 34.26 32.38 21.72
C GLU A 556 33.63 31.69 20.48
N GLU A 557 34.35 31.54 19.36
CA GLU A 557 33.96 30.67 18.22
C GLU A 557 33.83 29.19 18.60
N LEU A 558 34.76 28.67 19.41
CA LEU A 558 34.75 27.27 19.86
C LEU A 558 33.59 27.00 20.85
N GLU A 559 33.32 27.93 21.77
CA GLU A 559 32.16 27.84 22.67
C GLU A 559 30.83 27.86 21.87
N HIS A 560 30.71 28.73 20.87
CA HIS A 560 29.53 28.72 19.98
C HIS A 560 29.37 27.38 19.24
N ARG A 561 30.47 26.80 18.73
CA ARG A 561 30.44 25.47 18.11
C ARG A 561 30.07 24.36 19.10
N CYS A 562 30.55 24.40 20.34
CA CYS A 562 30.15 23.45 21.38
C CYS A 562 28.65 23.55 21.71
N ILE A 563 28.08 24.76 21.74
CA ILE A 563 26.64 24.96 21.94
C ILE A 563 25.83 24.40 20.76
N GLN A 564 26.25 24.63 19.52
CA GLN A 564 25.60 24.05 18.33
C GLN A 564 25.67 22.52 18.33
N LEU A 565 26.85 21.94 18.60
CA LEU A 565 27.03 20.49 18.69
C LEU A 565 26.22 19.86 19.85
N SER A 566 25.95 20.60 20.93
CA SER A 566 25.02 20.15 21.98
C SER A 566 23.60 20.05 21.42
N GLY A 567 23.07 21.09 20.79
CA GLY A 567 21.72 21.09 20.20
C GLY A 567 21.54 20.05 19.08
N GLU A 568 22.58 19.82 18.28
CA GLU A 568 22.62 18.71 17.30
C GLU A 568 22.61 17.34 18.00
N THR A 569 23.29 17.20 19.14
CA THR A 569 23.27 15.96 19.95
C THR A 569 21.90 15.74 20.61
N ASP A 570 21.28 16.80 21.13
CA ASP A 570 19.97 16.74 21.78
C ASP A 570 18.85 16.37 20.79
N THR A 571 18.86 16.97 19.60
CA THR A 571 17.91 16.64 18.51
C THR A 571 18.13 15.23 17.92
N ILE A 572 19.37 14.74 17.87
CA ILE A 572 19.66 13.31 17.61
C ILE A 572 19.08 12.42 18.72
N GLY A 573 19.14 12.86 19.98
CA GLY A 573 18.50 12.19 21.13
C GLY A 573 16.98 12.09 21.00
N GLU A 574 16.31 13.18 20.61
CA GLU A 574 14.87 13.19 20.31
C GLU A 574 14.52 12.23 19.16
N TYR A 575 15.30 12.23 18.07
CA TYR A 575 15.08 11.31 16.95
C TYR A 575 15.26 9.84 17.38
N ILE A 576 16.24 9.53 18.23
CA ILE A 576 16.42 8.19 18.82
C ILE A 576 15.21 7.80 19.68
N ALA A 577 14.67 8.71 20.49
CA ALA A 577 13.48 8.45 21.31
C ALA A 577 12.23 8.22 20.45
N LEU A 578 12.02 9.03 19.41
CA LEU A 578 10.93 8.86 18.44
C LEU A 578 11.04 7.51 17.69
N TYR A 579 12.24 7.15 17.24
CA TYR A 579 12.49 5.87 16.58
C TYR A 579 12.26 4.67 17.52
N GLN A 580 12.65 4.76 18.79
CA GLN A 580 12.35 3.74 19.80
C GLN A 580 10.85 3.59 20.05
N SER A 581 10.12 4.70 20.17
CA SER A 581 8.65 4.72 20.31
C SER A 581 7.95 4.11 19.10
N GLN A 582 8.31 4.54 17.89
CA GLN A 582 7.75 3.99 16.64
C GLN A 582 8.04 2.49 16.50
N ARG A 583 9.24 2.04 16.86
CA ARG A 583 9.63 0.62 16.88
C ARG A 583 8.88 -0.19 17.94
N ALA A 584 8.54 0.39 19.08
CA ALA A 584 7.69 -0.25 20.09
C ALA A 584 6.26 -0.45 19.58
N ILE A 585 5.66 0.58 18.97
CA ILE A 585 4.32 0.51 18.35
C ILE A 585 4.29 -0.52 17.21
N LEU A 586 5.32 -0.55 16.36
CA LEU A 586 5.45 -1.56 15.30
C LEU A 586 5.55 -2.98 15.87
N LYS A 587 6.31 -3.17 16.96
CA LYS A 587 6.42 -4.48 17.63
C LYS A 587 5.08 -4.90 18.26
N GLN A 588 4.38 -3.99 18.93
CA GLN A 588 3.06 -4.26 19.50
C GLN A 588 2.07 -4.69 18.40
N ARG A 589 1.95 -3.93 17.32
CA ARG A 589 1.09 -4.27 16.17
C ARG A 589 1.48 -5.58 15.47
N HIS A 590 2.75 -5.98 15.54
CA HIS A 590 3.18 -7.28 15.03
C HIS A 590 2.73 -8.40 15.97
N GLN A 591 2.87 -8.21 17.28
CA GLN A 591 2.49 -9.20 18.29
C GLN A 591 0.96 -9.38 18.37
N GLU A 592 0.18 -8.30 18.26
CA GLU A 592 -1.28 -8.35 18.09
C GLU A 592 -1.71 -9.18 16.87
N LYS A 593 -0.97 -9.06 15.75
CA LYS A 593 -1.20 -9.89 14.55
C LYS A 593 -0.78 -11.35 14.75
N GLU A 594 0.33 -11.62 15.43
CA GLU A 594 0.75 -12.99 15.76
C GLU A 594 -0.24 -13.69 16.70
N GLU A 595 -0.77 -12.97 17.69
CA GLU A 595 -1.85 -13.48 18.54
C GLU A 595 -3.13 -13.77 17.75
N TYR A 596 -3.55 -12.86 16.87
CA TYR A 596 -4.72 -13.09 16.00
C TYR A 596 -4.54 -14.29 15.07
N ILE A 597 -3.36 -14.42 14.43
CA ILE A 597 -3.00 -15.58 13.60
C ILE A 597 -3.00 -16.87 14.42
N SER A 598 -2.48 -16.83 15.66
CA SER A 598 -2.45 -17.98 16.56
C SER A 598 -3.85 -18.44 16.98
N ARG A 599 -4.75 -17.50 17.31
CA ARG A 599 -6.17 -17.79 17.60
C ARG A 599 -6.87 -18.39 16.38
N LEU A 600 -6.72 -17.78 15.20
CA LEU A 600 -7.29 -18.30 13.95
C LEU A 600 -6.75 -19.69 13.58
N ALA A 601 -5.49 -19.99 13.90
CA ALA A 601 -4.91 -21.32 13.72
C ALA A 601 -5.48 -22.35 14.71
N GLN A 602 -5.74 -21.94 15.96
CA GLN A 602 -6.40 -22.76 16.97
C GLN A 602 -7.87 -23.04 16.60
N ASP A 603 -8.63 -22.03 16.19
CA ASP A 603 -10.02 -22.16 15.74
C ASP A 603 -10.13 -23.12 14.54
N LYS A 604 -9.18 -23.02 13.59
CA LYS A 604 -9.09 -23.93 12.44
C LYS A 604 -8.84 -25.38 12.84
N GLU A 605 -8.02 -25.62 13.86
CA GLU A 605 -7.72 -26.97 14.34
C GLU A 605 -8.87 -27.53 15.21
N GLU A 606 -9.55 -26.72 16.02
CA GLU A 606 -10.79 -27.14 16.72
C GLU A 606 -11.89 -27.49 15.72
N MET A 607 -12.10 -26.65 14.69
CA MET A 607 -13.06 -26.92 13.61
C MET A 607 -12.72 -28.22 12.85
N LYS A 608 -11.43 -28.47 12.59
CA LYS A 608 -10.94 -29.72 11.98
C LYS A 608 -11.18 -30.94 12.89
N MET A 609 -11.03 -30.80 14.21
CA MET A 609 -11.38 -31.86 15.15
C MET A 609 -12.90 -32.14 15.17
N LYS A 610 -13.75 -31.09 15.18
CA LYS A 610 -15.22 -31.25 15.10
C LYS A 610 -15.66 -31.90 13.78
N LEU A 611 -15.00 -31.59 12.66
CA LEU A 611 -15.28 -32.25 11.37
C LEU A 611 -14.87 -33.73 11.36
N LEU A 612 -13.79 -34.11 12.06
CA LEU A 612 -13.39 -35.52 12.22
C LEU A 612 -14.35 -36.28 13.15
N GLU A 613 -14.81 -35.65 14.24
CA GLU A 613 -15.83 -36.22 15.14
C GLU A 613 -17.17 -36.42 14.41
N LEU A 614 -17.61 -35.44 13.62
CA LEU A 614 -18.78 -35.54 12.74
C LEU A 614 -18.63 -36.69 11.75
N GLN A 615 -17.44 -36.88 11.16
CA GLN A 615 -17.16 -37.98 10.23
C GLN A 615 -17.27 -39.35 10.93
N ASP A 616 -16.74 -39.52 12.14
CA ASP A 616 -16.88 -40.78 12.88
C ASP A 616 -18.32 -41.05 13.30
N LEU A 617 -19.06 -40.03 13.79
CA LEU A 617 -20.48 -40.15 14.14
C LEU A 617 -21.33 -40.56 12.92
N VAL A 618 -21.10 -39.97 11.75
CA VAL A 618 -21.80 -40.36 10.51
C VAL A 618 -21.44 -41.79 10.10
N MET A 619 -20.16 -42.20 10.22
CA MET A 619 -19.74 -43.58 9.96
C MET A 619 -20.35 -44.57 10.96
N ARG A 620 -20.58 -44.15 12.20
CA ARG A 620 -21.24 -44.93 13.27
C ARG A 620 -22.72 -45.11 12.96
N LEU A 621 -23.44 -44.03 12.65
CA LEU A 621 -24.85 -44.06 12.24
C LEU A 621 -25.09 -44.95 11.01
N VAL A 622 -24.18 -44.91 10.02
CA VAL A 622 -24.25 -45.79 8.84
C VAL A 622 -24.06 -47.26 9.21
N ARG A 623 -23.18 -47.60 10.17
CA ARG A 623 -23.04 -48.98 10.69
C ARG A 623 -24.29 -49.41 11.44
N GLU A 624 -24.78 -48.58 12.35
CA GLU A 624 -25.98 -48.82 13.17
C GLU A 624 -27.21 -49.08 12.29
N ARG A 625 -27.41 -48.27 11.24
CA ARG A 625 -28.47 -48.46 10.24
C ARG A 625 -28.27 -49.70 9.37
N ASN A 626 -27.03 -50.02 8.96
CA ASN A 626 -26.75 -51.23 8.18
C ASN A 626 -26.97 -52.51 9.01
N GLU A 627 -26.61 -52.49 10.29
CA GLU A 627 -26.93 -53.56 11.23
C GLU A 627 -28.44 -53.70 11.43
N TRP A 628 -29.17 -52.59 11.60
CA TRP A 628 -30.64 -52.61 11.70
C TRP A 628 -31.27 -53.21 10.44
N TYR A 629 -30.80 -52.81 9.25
CA TYR A 629 -31.30 -53.35 7.98
C TYR A 629 -30.99 -54.85 7.83
N SER A 630 -29.81 -55.30 8.26
CA SER A 630 -29.44 -56.72 8.28
C SER A 630 -30.32 -57.54 9.25
N LYS A 631 -30.58 -57.00 10.45
CA LYS A 631 -31.50 -57.58 11.45
C LYS A 631 -32.94 -57.65 10.91
N TYR A 632 -33.42 -56.59 10.25
CA TYR A 632 -34.73 -56.52 9.60
C TYR A 632 -34.86 -57.55 8.47
N VAL A 633 -33.90 -57.64 7.55
CA VAL A 633 -33.91 -58.64 6.46
C VAL A 633 -33.87 -60.07 7.02
N THR A 634 -33.13 -60.32 8.10
CA THR A 634 -33.10 -61.62 8.78
C THR A 634 -34.43 -61.95 9.45
N ALA A 635 -35.13 -60.97 10.05
CA ALA A 635 -36.46 -61.14 10.63
C ALA A 635 -37.55 -61.35 9.56
N ALA A 636 -37.49 -60.63 8.44
CA ALA A 636 -38.40 -60.78 7.31
C ALA A 636 -38.31 -62.17 6.63
N GLN A 637 -37.20 -62.88 6.80
CA GLN A 637 -37.02 -64.26 6.35
C GLN A 637 -37.60 -65.31 7.32
N ASN A 638 -38.09 -64.91 8.50
CA ASN A 638 -38.51 -65.84 9.55
C ASN A 638 -39.79 -65.35 10.29
N PRO A 639 -41.00 -65.68 9.80
CA PRO A 639 -42.23 -64.94 10.08
C PRO A 639 -42.73 -64.96 11.54
N GLU A 640 -42.27 -65.88 12.39
CA GLU A 640 -42.66 -65.93 13.80
C GLU A 640 -42.08 -64.80 14.67
N LEU A 641 -41.07 -64.07 14.19
CA LEU A 641 -40.37 -63.03 14.98
C LEU A 641 -40.95 -61.62 14.81
N LEU A 642 -41.62 -61.32 13.69
CA LEU A 642 -42.13 -59.98 13.36
C LEU A 642 -43.13 -59.46 14.42
N ALA A 643 -44.06 -60.31 14.83
CA ALA A 643 -45.13 -59.98 15.80
C ALA A 643 -44.65 -59.64 17.23
N LYS A 644 -43.34 -59.66 17.50
CA LYS A 644 -42.74 -59.24 18.78
C LYS A 644 -41.86 -57.99 18.69
N GLN A 645 -41.60 -57.45 17.49
CA GLN A 645 -40.73 -56.28 17.32
C GLN A 645 -41.48 -54.99 16.95
N GLU A 646 -42.63 -55.08 16.28
CA GLU A 646 -43.42 -53.90 15.85
C GLU A 646 -43.82 -52.99 17.02
N ALA A 647 -44.02 -53.54 18.22
CA ALA A 647 -44.37 -52.81 19.44
C ALA A 647 -43.25 -51.90 20.02
N ALA A 648 -42.04 -51.91 19.45
CA ALA A 648 -40.87 -51.20 19.99
C ALA A 648 -40.25 -50.15 19.03
N VAL A 649 -40.82 -49.95 17.84
CA VAL A 649 -40.21 -49.14 16.75
C VAL A 649 -40.68 -47.68 16.72
N HIS A 650 -41.45 -47.24 17.72
CA HIS A 650 -41.84 -45.83 17.88
C HIS A 650 -41.34 -45.26 19.22
N GLN A 651 -40.91 -43.99 19.18
CA GLN A 651 -40.41 -43.18 20.31
C GLN A 651 -38.98 -43.44 20.84
N SER A 652 -38.03 -43.75 19.95
CA SER A 652 -36.59 -43.55 20.24
C SER A 652 -35.90 -42.82 19.08
N GLU A 653 -35.76 -41.51 19.19
CA GLU A 653 -34.85 -40.72 18.33
C GLU A 653 -33.40 -41.20 18.55
N ASP A 654 -32.71 -41.56 17.46
CA ASP A 654 -31.38 -42.17 17.49
C ASP A 654 -30.35 -41.26 18.20
N PRO A 655 -29.69 -41.71 19.29
CA PRO A 655 -28.75 -40.88 20.04
C PRO A 655 -27.54 -40.44 19.21
N THR A 656 -27.09 -41.25 18.24
CA THR A 656 -26.01 -40.88 17.32
C THR A 656 -26.46 -39.73 16.41
N ALA A 657 -27.71 -39.75 15.94
CA ALA A 657 -28.29 -38.65 15.16
C ALA A 657 -28.43 -37.36 15.98
N LYS A 658 -28.75 -37.45 17.29
CA LYS A 658 -28.78 -36.28 18.18
C LYS A 658 -27.41 -35.63 18.33
N GLN A 659 -26.35 -36.43 18.50
CA GLN A 659 -24.98 -35.91 18.57
C GLN A 659 -24.55 -35.24 17.25
N ILE A 660 -24.92 -35.82 16.10
CA ILE A 660 -24.70 -35.19 14.78
C ILE A 660 -25.40 -33.83 14.69
N MET A 661 -26.68 -33.74 15.07
CA MET A 661 -27.45 -32.48 15.02
C MET A 661 -26.92 -31.42 15.99
N GLN A 662 -26.44 -31.82 17.17
CA GLN A 662 -25.78 -30.94 18.14
C GLN A 662 -24.47 -30.38 17.56
N LEU A 663 -23.61 -31.26 17.04
CA LEU A 663 -22.29 -30.91 16.52
C LEU A 663 -22.38 -30.06 15.23
N LEU A 664 -23.35 -30.34 14.36
CA LEU A 664 -23.66 -29.50 13.20
C LEU A 664 -24.08 -28.08 13.60
N ARG A 665 -24.87 -27.91 14.67
CA ARG A 665 -25.24 -26.58 15.18
C ARG A 665 -24.03 -25.81 15.70
N GLU A 666 -23.10 -26.47 16.39
CA GLU A 666 -21.85 -25.86 16.83
C GLU A 666 -20.89 -25.51 15.69
N ILE A 667 -20.90 -26.29 14.60
CA ILE A 667 -20.15 -26.02 13.37
C ILE A 667 -20.78 -24.86 12.58
N GLN A 668 -22.11 -24.72 12.63
CA GLN A 668 -22.87 -23.70 11.90
C GLN A 668 -22.84 -22.32 12.57
N ASN A 669 -22.77 -22.25 13.91
CA ASN A 669 -22.76 -21.01 14.69
C ASN A 669 -21.45 -20.76 15.47
N PRO A 670 -20.27 -20.60 14.82
CA PRO A 670 -19.02 -20.30 15.51
C PRO A 670 -18.99 -18.90 16.16
N GLN A 671 -19.92 -18.01 15.79
CA GLN A 671 -19.89 -16.59 16.17
C GLN A 671 -20.25 -16.31 17.64
N GLU A 672 -20.94 -17.22 18.34
CA GLU A 672 -21.30 -17.03 19.76
C GLU A 672 -20.08 -17.05 20.71
N ARG A 673 -18.89 -17.45 20.23
CA ARG A 673 -17.63 -17.36 21.00
C ARG A 673 -16.87 -16.03 20.86
N LEU A 674 -17.34 -15.06 20.07
CA LEU A 674 -16.73 -13.72 19.95
C LEU A 674 -17.05 -12.82 21.16
N GLY A 675 -16.68 -13.29 22.36
CA GLY A 675 -16.89 -12.58 23.61
C GLY A 675 -15.99 -11.35 23.77
N SER A 676 -16.61 -10.21 24.07
CA SER A 676 -16.03 -9.08 24.81
C SER A 676 -14.67 -8.51 24.34
N LEU A 677 -14.44 -8.37 23.04
CA LEU A 677 -13.34 -7.53 22.51
C LEU A 677 -13.69 -6.67 21.29
N LEU A 678 -14.96 -6.67 20.85
CA LEU A 678 -15.48 -5.80 19.80
C LEU A 678 -16.06 -4.47 20.33
N GLU A 679 -15.98 -4.22 21.65
CA GLU A 679 -16.22 -2.91 22.26
C GLU A 679 -14.99 -2.00 22.09
N ASN A 680 -14.74 -1.56 20.86
CA ASN A 680 -13.90 -0.41 20.56
C ASN A 680 -14.51 0.33 19.34
N PRO A 681 -15.29 1.41 19.56
CA PRO A 681 -15.99 2.11 18.49
C PRO A 681 -15.06 3.04 17.71
N CYS A 682 -14.06 2.46 17.04
CA CYS A 682 -13.22 3.16 16.06
C CYS A 682 -14.00 3.43 14.76
N ILE A 683 -15.05 4.24 14.86
CA ILE A 683 -15.80 4.77 13.72
C ILE A 683 -14.88 5.72 12.94
N PRO A 684 -14.59 5.48 11.64
CA PRO A 684 -13.79 6.40 10.84
C PRO A 684 -14.59 7.67 10.53
N PHE A 685 -14.37 8.73 11.30
CA PHE A 685 -14.97 10.04 11.06
C PHE A 685 -14.29 10.74 9.87
N PHE A 686 -14.76 10.43 8.66
CA PHE A 686 -14.47 11.21 7.46
C PHE A 686 -15.30 12.49 7.47
N TYR A 687 -14.71 13.59 7.92
CA TYR A 687 -15.27 14.92 7.76
C TYR A 687 -14.65 15.63 6.56
N ARG A 688 -15.43 16.51 5.93
CA ARG A 688 -14.98 17.60 5.08
C ARG A 688 -15.58 18.86 5.70
N ALA A 689 -14.78 19.89 5.92
CA ALA A 689 -15.28 21.16 6.46
C ALA A 689 -16.21 21.84 5.45
N ASP A 690 -17.09 22.72 5.93
CA ASP A 690 -17.89 23.57 5.03
C ASP A 690 -17.07 24.74 4.47
N GLU A 691 -17.69 25.61 3.70
CA GLU A 691 -17.03 26.75 3.02
C GLU A 691 -16.45 27.81 3.99
N ASN A 692 -16.62 27.64 5.31
CA ASN A 692 -16.10 28.51 6.38
C ASN A 692 -15.12 27.77 7.33
N ASP A 693 -14.63 26.58 6.96
CA ASP A 693 -13.73 25.73 7.74
C ASP A 693 -14.27 25.22 9.11
N GLU A 694 -15.57 25.37 9.40
CA GLU A 694 -16.17 24.80 10.62
C GLU A 694 -16.58 23.32 10.47
N VAL A 695 -16.46 22.55 11.56
CA VAL A 695 -16.85 21.14 11.65
C VAL A 695 -17.68 20.92 12.92
N LYS A 696 -19.01 20.90 12.79
CA LYS A 696 -19.94 20.68 13.91
C LYS A 696 -20.29 19.20 14.07
N ILE A 697 -19.74 18.56 15.10
CA ILE A 697 -20.09 17.20 15.52
C ILE A 697 -21.04 17.29 16.71
N MET A 698 -22.29 16.83 16.56
CA MET A 698 -23.17 16.57 17.71
C MET A 698 -23.03 15.11 18.13
N VAL A 699 -22.82 14.90 19.43
CA VAL A 699 -22.90 13.59 20.09
C VAL A 699 -24.21 13.57 20.89
N VAL A 700 -24.92 12.43 20.86
CA VAL A 700 -26.18 12.17 21.56
C VAL A 700 -25.97 11.01 22.52
#